data_AF-A0A9W8NCR5-F1
#
_entry.id   AF-A0A9W8NCR5-F1
#
_cell.length_a   1.000
_cell.length_b   1.000
_cell.length_c   1.000
_cell.angle_alpha   90.00
_cell.angle_beta   90.00
_cell.angle_gamma   90.00
#
_symmetry.space_group_name_H-M   'P 1'
#
loop_
_entity.id
_entity.type
_entity.pdbx_description
1 polymer ?
#
loop_
_entity_poly.entity_id
_entity_poly.type
_entity_poly.pdbx_seq_one_letter_code
_entity_poly.pdbx_strand_id
1 'polypeptide(L)'
;MDPEHTVAIERDSPKDGRPFSPWAQRHGLEKWCLDPVFQRRPNFHSSYAPEHALYYADGPNLSNVGVFQDGNEIDRVFFSEINREELFAGMEIWQLGPLNQRLKFSNRLSLPGGHQRGGLQLLAQVQGTAQIQQLIDKQEMIMPDEHSWFTFFQRDRWFDGDYKDPILNFQPWSVDHPDIGLYMSIAMELANRMLLALIDEQHPFINTLLYGYVGSWRIALRRLDKASVDRDKAFHEERVLISYAQYKQDESTADEEMRKYMEKTQTYSPDDVKKKFEHLLSLQRWGFQASEDPVEGQDCSNDVILLNSYGLATLLNPETTLAERCIKLLHLAVTILHEICHATFRRRVQLELPKFHKYRDDEPWWRANQLNPWSEEGLTDHTFDYLKGHPDFEVGRSYQRTLLPAEYASKLLSAEFWEDGNIPRKTDNFFHRKAIFVSHTLKTPSNKDVTSWRRIVNPVEIAPSFGTNATLTSSERTIVNSWRRTERLWDQARSYWYENQRSLWAHRSVRRRIAAFKHAFRKRDLALCSEHADFLVHFNNFPRNSQTGRQEYLDAIVEQGSHRWLFHVIGLLMLASFPIQHKDQLVRSEGWIAYGVSQFTPSSAAAGQQNIKMNNQKRQSRQLIRESLFYNPITQANVPSPTVFSQRRYLNLVQNIIEYLAFKGTHISTPWLNEILRVEGSLRESRRLLTKDHGNQHTGMWAGVWDFATPQYDPVTMSHWSGLPVQQWTLVPYAPAYAPAPN
;
A
#
# COMPACT_ATOMS: atom_id res chain seq x y z
N MET A 1 44.49 3.31 -2.77
CA MET A 1 43.56 2.98 -3.87
C MET A 1 43.15 1.55 -3.62
N ASP A 2 41.96 1.35 -3.09
CA ASP A 2 41.44 0.03 -2.72
C ASP A 2 40.09 -0.13 -3.43
N PRO A 3 39.95 -1.05 -4.40
CA PRO A 3 38.80 -1.10 -5.29
C PRO A 3 37.86 -2.25 -4.92
N GLU A 4 37.35 -2.34 -3.69
CA GLU A 4 36.34 -3.34 -3.35
C GLU A 4 35.37 -2.80 -2.30
N HIS A 5 34.30 -2.13 -2.75
CA HIS A 5 33.00 -2.06 -2.06
C HIS A 5 31.95 -1.47 -3.02
N THR A 6 31.79 -2.13 -4.16
CA THR A 6 30.59 -1.96 -4.99
C THR A 6 29.64 -3.06 -4.58
N VAL A 7 28.77 -2.77 -3.60
CA VAL A 7 27.60 -3.62 -3.33
C VAL A 7 26.69 -3.44 -4.54
N ALA A 8 26.88 -4.30 -5.54
CA ALA A 8 25.86 -4.51 -6.55
C ALA A 8 24.60 -4.96 -5.81
N ILE A 9 23.52 -4.19 -5.95
CA ILE A 9 22.19 -4.69 -5.60
C ILE A 9 21.89 -5.75 -6.67
N GLU A 10 22.31 -6.99 -6.41
CA GLU A 10 21.81 -8.14 -7.14
C GLU A 10 20.28 -8.06 -7.04
N ARG A 11 19.61 -7.75 -8.16
CA ARG A 11 18.24 -8.22 -8.34
C ARG A 11 18.35 -9.72 -8.14
N ASP A 12 17.77 -10.23 -7.04
CA ASP A 12 17.84 -11.64 -6.66
C ASP A 12 17.39 -12.48 -7.86
N SER A 13 18.36 -12.87 -8.68
CA SER A 13 18.18 -13.89 -9.68
C SER A 13 17.92 -15.14 -8.86
N PRO A 14 16.95 -15.97 -9.23
CA PRO A 14 16.70 -17.20 -8.49
C PRO A 14 18.04 -17.93 -8.46
N LYS A 15 18.54 -18.21 -7.24
CA LYS A 15 19.90 -18.74 -7.00
C LYS A 15 20.17 -20.06 -7.73
N ASP A 16 19.11 -20.65 -8.27
CA ASP A 16 19.01 -21.91 -8.98
C ASP A 16 18.72 -21.79 -10.49
N GLY A 17 18.71 -20.57 -11.07
CA GLY A 17 18.64 -20.35 -12.52
C GLY A 17 17.28 -20.67 -13.17
N ARG A 18 16.19 -20.73 -12.39
CA ARG A 18 14.85 -21.10 -12.86
C ARG A 18 14.01 -19.88 -13.28
N PRO A 19 13.06 -20.01 -14.22
CA PRO A 19 12.23 -18.88 -14.63
C PRO A 19 11.20 -18.49 -13.56
N PHE A 20 10.98 -17.19 -13.40
CA PHE A 20 9.86 -16.64 -12.62
C PHE A 20 8.53 -16.84 -13.33
N SER A 21 7.40 -16.78 -12.61
CA SER A 21 6.11 -16.57 -13.24
C SER A 21 6.15 -15.26 -14.05
N PRO A 22 5.39 -15.13 -15.16
CA PRO A 22 5.40 -13.89 -15.95
C PRO A 22 5.03 -12.65 -15.14
N TRP A 23 4.31 -12.80 -14.03
CA TRP A 23 4.03 -11.69 -13.11
C TRP A 23 5.19 -11.38 -12.14
N ALA A 24 5.94 -12.39 -11.69
CA ALA A 24 7.13 -12.21 -10.86
C ALA A 24 8.31 -11.65 -11.65
N GLN A 25 8.43 -12.03 -12.93
CA GLN A 25 9.31 -11.36 -13.88
C GLN A 25 8.95 -9.89 -14.06
N ARG A 26 7.65 -9.55 -14.00
CA ARG A 26 7.13 -8.20 -14.23
C ARG A 26 7.38 -7.22 -13.10
N HIS A 27 7.05 -7.62 -11.88
CA HIS A 27 7.13 -6.76 -10.70
C HIS A 27 8.38 -7.03 -9.85
N GLY A 28 9.27 -7.90 -10.34
CA GLY A 28 10.35 -8.47 -9.55
C GLY A 28 9.82 -9.39 -8.43
N LEU A 29 10.74 -10.12 -7.81
CA LEU A 29 10.55 -10.42 -6.40
C LEU A 29 10.76 -9.09 -5.68
N GLU A 30 9.68 -8.45 -5.27
CA GLU A 30 9.80 -7.55 -4.14
C GLU A 30 10.62 -8.27 -3.05
N LYS A 31 11.53 -7.58 -2.33
CA LYS A 31 12.27 -8.17 -1.18
C LYS A 31 11.33 -8.87 -0.17
N TRP A 32 10.03 -8.57 -0.25
CA TRP A 32 8.92 -9.10 0.52
C TRP A 32 8.38 -10.47 0.03
N CYS A 33 8.71 -10.91 -1.19
CA CYS A 33 8.39 -12.23 -1.76
C CYS A 33 9.37 -13.33 -1.31
N LEU A 34 10.25 -13.04 -0.34
CA LEU A 34 11.14 -14.01 0.30
C LEU A 34 10.39 -15.00 1.22
N ASP A 35 9.05 -15.04 1.17
CA ASP A 35 8.30 -16.02 1.94
C ASP A 35 8.69 -17.44 1.46
N PRO A 36 9.11 -18.34 2.38
CA PRO A 36 9.50 -19.69 2.03
C PRO A 36 8.44 -20.46 1.23
N VAL A 37 7.15 -20.08 1.31
CA VAL A 37 6.08 -20.74 0.56
C VAL A 37 6.26 -20.62 -0.95
N PHE A 38 6.78 -19.49 -1.46
CA PHE A 38 7.04 -19.30 -2.90
C PHE A 38 8.36 -19.94 -3.35
N GLN A 39 9.20 -20.36 -2.41
CA GLN A 39 10.50 -21.00 -2.66
C GLN A 39 10.41 -22.54 -2.71
N ARG A 40 9.27 -23.14 -2.36
CA ARG A 40 9.09 -24.60 -2.22
C ARG A 40 8.91 -25.36 -3.53
N ARG A 41 8.81 -24.69 -4.70
CA ARG A 41 8.51 -25.33 -6.00
C ARG A 41 9.30 -24.71 -7.17
N PRO A 42 9.44 -25.41 -8.32
CA PRO A 42 10.32 -24.98 -9.42
C PRO A 42 9.93 -23.67 -10.12
N ASN A 43 8.72 -23.13 -9.87
CA ASN A 43 8.26 -21.85 -10.40
C ASN A 43 8.04 -20.87 -9.25
N PHE A 44 8.80 -19.78 -9.23
CA PHE A 44 8.59 -18.68 -8.30
C PHE A 44 7.40 -17.83 -8.77
N HIS A 45 6.32 -17.82 -7.98
CA HIS A 45 5.16 -16.95 -8.23
C HIS A 45 5.29 -15.66 -7.42
N SER A 46 4.87 -14.54 -7.99
CA SER A 46 5.03 -13.19 -7.43
C SER A 46 4.22 -12.94 -6.18
N SER A 47 3.25 -13.79 -5.80
CA SER A 47 2.21 -13.47 -4.80
C SER A 47 1.29 -12.29 -5.18
N TYR A 48 1.56 -11.64 -6.32
CA TYR A 48 0.85 -10.48 -6.83
C TYR A 48 -0.10 -10.84 -7.98
N ALA A 49 -0.24 -12.12 -8.38
CA ALA A 49 -1.20 -12.54 -9.41
C ALA A 49 -1.79 -13.94 -9.25
N PRO A 50 -2.99 -14.21 -9.80
CA PRO A 50 -3.34 -15.56 -10.22
C PRO A 50 -2.39 -15.93 -11.36
N GLU A 51 -2.10 -17.22 -11.54
CA GLU A 51 -1.20 -17.76 -12.59
C GLU A 51 -1.51 -17.30 -14.04
N HIS A 52 -2.56 -16.50 -14.25
CA HIS A 52 -3.11 -16.10 -15.54
C HIS A 52 -3.38 -14.60 -15.71
N ALA A 53 -2.75 -13.72 -14.92
CA ALA A 53 -2.97 -12.26 -15.05
C ALA A 53 -2.51 -11.64 -16.40
N LEU A 54 -1.81 -12.37 -17.26
CA LEU A 54 -1.57 -11.95 -18.65
C LEU A 54 -2.86 -11.94 -19.49
N TYR A 55 -3.83 -12.78 -19.15
CA TYR A 55 -4.88 -13.19 -20.07
C TYR A 55 -6.26 -12.65 -19.70
N TYR A 56 -6.35 -11.35 -19.34
CA TYR A 56 -7.64 -10.71 -19.03
C TYR A 56 -8.66 -10.80 -20.19
N ALA A 57 -8.16 -10.95 -21.42
CA ALA A 57 -9.00 -11.09 -22.61
C ALA A 57 -9.72 -12.45 -22.68
N ASP A 58 -9.18 -13.47 -22.00
CA ASP A 58 -9.77 -14.81 -21.96
C ASP A 58 -10.82 -14.92 -20.85
N GLY A 59 -11.78 -15.84 -21.03
CA GLY A 59 -12.62 -16.24 -19.91
C GLY A 59 -11.82 -17.01 -18.86
N PRO A 60 -12.24 -17.01 -17.58
CA PRO A 60 -11.59 -17.81 -16.55
C PRO A 60 -11.61 -19.30 -16.94
N ASN A 61 -10.48 -19.99 -16.79
CA ASN A 61 -10.41 -21.42 -17.03
C ASN A 61 -11.09 -22.16 -15.86
N LEU A 62 -12.19 -22.85 -16.13
CA LEU A 62 -12.99 -23.52 -15.11
C LEU A 62 -12.56 -24.97 -14.84
N SER A 63 -11.70 -25.56 -15.69
CA SER A 63 -11.48 -27.01 -15.67
C SER A 63 -10.77 -27.53 -14.42
N ASN A 64 -10.04 -26.68 -13.68
CA ASN A 64 -9.21 -27.05 -12.53
C ASN A 64 -9.40 -26.13 -11.31
N VAL A 65 -10.50 -25.37 -11.24
CA VAL A 65 -10.65 -24.41 -10.14
C VAL A 65 -10.97 -25.15 -8.85
N GLY A 66 -10.23 -24.84 -7.78
CA GLY A 66 -10.33 -25.55 -6.50
C GLY A 66 -9.64 -26.91 -6.46
N VAL A 67 -8.97 -27.32 -7.56
CA VAL A 67 -8.15 -28.53 -7.60
C VAL A 67 -6.72 -28.17 -7.25
N PHE A 68 -6.30 -28.56 -6.05
CA PHE A 68 -4.95 -28.30 -5.54
C PHE A 68 -4.15 -29.59 -5.51
N GLN A 69 -2.90 -29.56 -5.99
CA GLN A 69 -1.97 -30.68 -5.96
C GLN A 69 -1.52 -31.00 -4.53
N ASP A 70 -1.38 -29.98 -3.69
CA ASP A 70 -1.07 -30.11 -2.27
C ASP A 70 -1.52 -28.88 -1.46
N GLY A 71 -1.34 -28.96 -0.15
CA GLY A 71 -1.63 -27.87 0.76
C GLY A 71 -0.83 -26.57 0.52
N ASN A 72 0.38 -26.65 -0.04
CA ASN A 72 1.18 -25.45 -0.31
C ASN A 72 0.61 -24.63 -1.48
N GLU A 73 -0.14 -25.23 -2.42
CA GLU A 73 -0.91 -24.46 -3.40
C GLU A 73 -2.01 -23.64 -2.75
N ILE A 74 -2.74 -24.23 -1.81
CA ILE A 74 -3.79 -23.55 -1.05
C ILE A 74 -3.21 -22.38 -0.25
N ASP A 75 -2.11 -22.62 0.46
CA ASP A 75 -1.40 -21.58 1.21
C ASP A 75 -0.93 -20.43 0.32
N ARG A 76 -0.41 -20.74 -0.88
CA ARG A 76 -0.02 -19.71 -1.85
C ARG A 76 -1.20 -18.89 -2.34
N VAL A 77 -2.37 -19.50 -2.57
CA VAL A 77 -3.59 -18.76 -2.95
C VAL A 77 -3.99 -17.81 -1.83
N PHE A 78 -4.13 -18.29 -0.59
CA PHE A 78 -4.52 -17.45 0.53
C PHE A 78 -3.52 -16.33 0.81
N PHE A 79 -2.23 -16.64 0.79
CA PHE A 79 -1.19 -15.64 0.97
C PHE A 79 -1.27 -14.59 -0.15
N SER A 80 -1.42 -15.00 -1.40
CA SER A 80 -1.51 -14.08 -2.54
C SER A 80 -2.77 -13.21 -2.47
N GLU A 81 -3.89 -13.76 -2.02
CA GLU A 81 -5.15 -13.04 -1.84
C GLU A 81 -5.04 -12.01 -0.73
N ILE A 82 -4.52 -12.37 0.45
CA ILE A 82 -4.33 -11.42 1.56
C ILE A 82 -3.28 -10.38 1.21
N ASN A 83 -2.20 -10.79 0.54
CA ASN A 83 -1.22 -9.87 -0.01
C ASN A 83 -1.93 -8.82 -0.87
N ARG A 84 -2.74 -9.27 -1.83
CA ARG A 84 -3.49 -8.42 -2.74
C ARG A 84 -4.58 -7.58 -2.06
N GLU A 85 -5.33 -8.11 -1.10
CA GLU A 85 -6.29 -7.35 -0.31
C GLU A 85 -5.58 -6.17 0.40
N GLU A 86 -4.37 -6.40 0.94
CA GLU A 86 -3.60 -5.35 1.59
C GLU A 86 -2.96 -4.34 0.61
N LEU A 87 -2.60 -4.78 -0.60
CA LEU A 87 -1.87 -3.97 -1.61
C LEU A 87 -2.81 -3.22 -2.55
N PHE A 88 -3.81 -3.93 -3.07
CA PHE A 88 -4.89 -3.39 -3.89
C PHE A 88 -6.11 -3.04 -3.05
N ALA A 89 -5.90 -2.91 -1.74
CA ALA A 89 -6.74 -2.14 -0.86
C ALA A 89 -8.22 -2.61 -0.95
N GLY A 90 -8.43 -3.90 -0.70
CA GLY A 90 -9.74 -4.58 -0.68
C GLY A 90 -10.20 -5.22 -1.99
N MET A 91 -9.45 -5.06 -3.08
CA MET A 91 -9.81 -5.66 -4.37
C MET A 91 -9.49 -7.16 -4.39
N GLU A 92 -10.46 -7.97 -4.79
CA GLU A 92 -10.28 -9.42 -4.93
C GLU A 92 -9.53 -9.78 -6.21
N ILE A 93 -8.90 -10.96 -6.21
CA ILE A 93 -8.05 -11.42 -7.33
C ILE A 93 -8.75 -11.37 -8.69
N TRP A 94 -10.01 -11.77 -8.69
CA TRP A 94 -10.78 -12.00 -9.91
C TRP A 94 -11.33 -10.71 -10.52
N GLN A 95 -11.41 -9.63 -9.73
CA GLN A 95 -12.01 -8.36 -10.12
C GLN A 95 -11.18 -7.65 -11.21
N LEU A 96 -9.88 -7.93 -11.29
CA LEU A 96 -8.99 -7.37 -12.32
C LEU A 96 -9.37 -7.78 -13.74
N GLY A 97 -9.80 -9.02 -13.95
CA GLY A 97 -10.10 -9.53 -15.30
C GLY A 97 -11.20 -8.72 -15.99
N PRO A 98 -12.40 -8.62 -15.40
CA PRO A 98 -13.49 -7.81 -15.94
C PRO A 98 -13.12 -6.34 -16.20
N LEU A 99 -12.31 -5.73 -15.34
CA LEU A 99 -11.89 -4.33 -15.47
C LEU A 99 -10.88 -4.09 -16.59
N ASN A 100 -10.08 -5.10 -16.92
CA ASN A 100 -8.95 -5.01 -17.88
C ASN A 100 -9.17 -5.82 -19.16
N GLN A 101 -10.38 -6.35 -19.38
CA GLN A 101 -10.65 -7.24 -20.50
C GLN A 101 -10.59 -6.52 -21.86
N ARG A 102 -10.98 -5.25 -21.91
CA ARG A 102 -11.18 -4.49 -23.16
C ARG A 102 -10.65 -3.07 -23.05
N LEU A 103 -10.24 -2.56 -24.19
CA LEU A 103 -9.84 -1.18 -24.41
C LEU A 103 -10.69 -0.58 -25.53
N LYS A 104 -10.94 0.71 -25.41
CA LYS A 104 -11.74 1.48 -26.37
C LYS A 104 -11.12 2.86 -26.52
N PHE A 105 -10.23 2.98 -27.49
CA PHE A 105 -9.63 4.26 -27.87
C PHE A 105 -10.63 5.08 -28.69
N SER A 106 -11.24 4.46 -29.70
CA SER A 106 -12.23 5.11 -30.55
C SER A 106 -13.55 4.36 -30.59
N ASN A 107 -14.57 4.98 -31.18
CA ASN A 107 -15.83 4.29 -31.50
C ASN A 107 -15.64 3.15 -32.52
N ARG A 108 -14.52 3.15 -33.26
CA ARG A 108 -14.21 2.19 -34.32
C ARG A 108 -13.33 1.05 -33.83
N LEU A 109 -12.41 1.33 -32.90
CA LEU A 109 -11.41 0.38 -32.45
C LEU A 109 -11.68 -0.08 -31.01
N SER A 110 -11.97 -1.38 -30.87
CA SER A 110 -11.95 -2.07 -29.59
C SER A 110 -10.87 -3.15 -29.60
N LEU A 111 -9.99 -3.12 -28.61
CA LEU A 111 -8.88 -4.05 -28.47
C LEU A 111 -9.07 -4.91 -27.22
N PRO A 112 -8.57 -6.16 -27.21
CA PRO A 112 -8.40 -6.89 -25.97
C PRO A 112 -7.40 -6.15 -25.07
N GLY A 113 -7.73 -6.00 -23.79
CA GLY A 113 -6.86 -5.32 -22.84
C GLY A 113 -5.69 -6.18 -22.37
N GLY A 114 -5.88 -7.49 -22.27
CA GLY A 114 -4.85 -8.49 -21.98
C GLY A 114 -4.44 -9.31 -23.21
N HIS A 115 -3.49 -10.22 -23.01
CA HIS A 115 -3.16 -11.25 -24.00
C HIS A 115 -4.32 -12.24 -24.15
N GLN A 116 -4.44 -12.88 -25.32
CA GLN A 116 -5.32 -14.03 -25.51
C GLN A 116 -4.46 -15.28 -25.64
N ARG A 117 -4.80 -16.37 -24.94
CA ARG A 117 -4.05 -17.64 -25.01
C ARG A 117 -3.91 -18.15 -26.46
N GLY A 118 -4.94 -17.95 -27.29
CA GLY A 118 -4.93 -18.30 -28.71
C GLY A 118 -4.50 -17.18 -29.66
N GLY A 119 -4.23 -15.97 -29.16
CA GLY A 119 -4.14 -14.74 -29.95
C GLY A 119 -2.76 -14.07 -29.96
N LEU A 120 -1.69 -14.77 -29.55
CA LEU A 120 -0.31 -14.26 -29.60
C LEU A 120 0.23 -13.95 -31.03
N GLN A 121 -0.60 -13.96 -32.07
CA GLN A 121 -0.14 -13.90 -33.46
C GLN A 121 -0.48 -12.64 -34.25
N LEU A 122 -1.43 -11.78 -33.84
CA LEU A 122 -1.82 -10.61 -34.67
C LEU A 122 -1.44 -9.22 -34.10
N LEU A 123 -1.35 -9.06 -32.78
CA LEU A 123 -0.81 -7.85 -32.12
C LEU A 123 0.41 -8.14 -31.24
N ALA A 124 0.75 -9.41 -31.06
CA ALA A 124 1.86 -9.85 -30.21
C ALA A 124 3.20 -9.95 -30.95
N GLN A 125 3.24 -9.67 -32.25
CA GLN A 125 4.52 -9.48 -32.97
C GLN A 125 5.19 -8.13 -32.65
N VAL A 126 4.43 -7.17 -32.11
CA VAL A 126 4.91 -5.83 -31.75
C VAL A 126 4.53 -5.57 -30.30
N GLN A 127 5.50 -5.67 -29.39
CA GLN A 127 5.31 -5.44 -27.95
C GLN A 127 5.95 -4.12 -27.51
N GLY A 128 5.58 -3.64 -26.32
CA GLY A 128 6.21 -2.47 -25.70
C GLY A 128 5.93 -1.16 -26.44
N THR A 129 6.97 -0.36 -26.64
CA THR A 129 6.89 0.99 -27.22
C THR A 129 6.44 1.01 -28.66
N ALA A 130 6.80 0.00 -29.45
CA ALA A 130 6.37 -0.10 -30.85
C ALA A 130 4.84 -0.31 -30.98
N GLN A 131 4.20 -0.99 -30.02
CA GLN A 131 2.74 -1.15 -30.00
C GLN A 131 2.05 0.20 -29.76
N ILE A 132 2.58 1.00 -28.85
CA ILE A 132 2.08 2.33 -28.52
C ILE A 132 2.28 3.29 -29.68
N GLN A 133 3.47 3.28 -30.28
CA GLN A 133 3.76 4.08 -31.46
C GLN A 133 2.78 3.77 -32.60
N GLN A 134 2.47 2.49 -32.83
CA GLN A 134 1.48 2.10 -33.84
C GLN A 134 0.07 2.67 -33.55
N LEU A 135 -0.34 2.80 -32.28
CA LEU A 135 -1.63 3.40 -31.91
C LEU A 135 -1.62 4.91 -32.14
N ILE A 136 -0.49 5.59 -31.88
CA ILE A 136 -0.30 7.01 -32.17
C ILE A 136 -0.32 7.24 -33.68
N ASP A 137 0.42 6.45 -34.45
CA ASP A 137 0.50 6.58 -35.92
C ASP A 137 -0.86 6.37 -36.59
N LYS A 138 -1.72 5.54 -35.99
CA LYS A 138 -3.10 5.32 -36.44
C LYS A 138 -4.10 6.37 -35.91
N GLN A 139 -3.64 7.37 -35.16
CA GLN A 139 -4.45 8.40 -34.52
C GLN A 139 -5.50 7.83 -33.55
N GLU A 140 -5.24 6.66 -32.97
CA GLU A 140 -6.12 6.07 -31.96
C GLU A 140 -5.75 6.61 -30.57
N MET A 141 -4.49 6.95 -30.35
CA MET A 141 -3.97 7.49 -29.10
C MET A 141 -3.52 8.95 -29.26
N ILE A 142 -3.55 9.73 -28.17
CA ILE A 142 -3.06 11.11 -28.17
C ILE A 142 -1.62 11.18 -28.67
N MET A 143 -1.35 12.15 -29.54
CA MET A 143 -0.01 12.47 -30.01
C MET A 143 0.58 13.55 -29.09
N PRO A 144 1.76 13.32 -28.49
CA PRO A 144 2.44 14.36 -27.72
C PRO A 144 2.79 15.58 -28.58
N ASP A 145 2.42 16.78 -28.13
CA ASP A 145 2.78 18.06 -28.72
C ASP A 145 3.37 19.00 -27.65
N GLU A 146 4.69 18.92 -27.47
CA GLU A 146 5.43 19.65 -26.45
C GLU A 146 5.31 21.18 -26.57
N HIS A 147 5.04 21.71 -27.77
CA HIS A 147 4.85 23.14 -27.97
C HIS A 147 3.54 23.66 -27.36
N SER A 148 2.56 22.78 -27.16
CA SER A 148 1.29 23.11 -26.52
C SER A 148 1.33 23.01 -24.99
N TRP A 149 2.45 22.54 -24.42
CA TRP A 149 2.57 22.30 -22.99
C TRP A 149 2.85 23.58 -22.23
N PHE A 150 2.39 23.62 -20.97
CA PHE A 150 2.93 24.57 -19.99
C PHE A 150 4.45 24.44 -19.89
N THR A 151 5.14 25.56 -19.65
CA THR A 151 6.62 25.57 -19.66
C THR A 151 7.23 24.66 -18.59
N PHE A 152 6.52 24.42 -17.49
CA PHE A 152 6.95 23.53 -16.44
C PHE A 152 6.77 22.03 -16.76
N PHE A 153 6.11 21.66 -17.87
CA PHE A 153 6.04 20.26 -18.35
C PHE A 153 7.06 19.92 -19.42
N GLN A 154 7.72 20.93 -20.01
CA GLN A 154 8.68 20.77 -21.10
C GLN A 154 9.89 19.93 -20.70
N ARG A 155 10.49 19.25 -21.67
CA ARG A 155 11.62 18.33 -21.48
C ARG A 155 12.87 19.05 -20.97
N ASP A 156 13.02 20.33 -21.26
CA ASP A 156 14.10 21.16 -20.75
C ASP A 156 14.05 21.39 -19.22
N ARG A 157 12.98 20.93 -18.55
CA ARG A 157 12.85 20.97 -17.08
C ARG A 157 13.27 19.67 -16.39
N TRP A 158 13.75 18.68 -17.13
CA TRP A 158 14.07 17.36 -16.60
C TRP A 158 15.54 17.18 -16.25
N PHE A 159 15.75 16.50 -15.12
CA PHE A 159 17.05 16.18 -14.58
C PHE A 159 17.18 14.69 -14.26
N ASP A 160 18.34 14.14 -14.59
CA ASP A 160 18.71 12.76 -14.35
C ASP A 160 19.34 12.66 -12.96
N GLY A 161 18.76 11.82 -12.10
CA GLY A 161 19.30 11.55 -10.76
C GLY A 161 20.55 10.68 -10.80
N ASP A 162 21.44 10.84 -9.83
CA ASP A 162 22.68 10.05 -9.64
C ASP A 162 22.45 8.64 -9.05
N TYR A 163 21.21 8.15 -9.07
CA TYR A 163 20.85 6.89 -8.44
C TYR A 163 21.56 5.70 -9.08
N LYS A 164 22.17 4.87 -8.22
CA LYS A 164 23.00 3.71 -8.59
C LYS A 164 22.24 2.47 -9.06
N ASP A 165 20.92 2.54 -9.21
CA ASP A 165 20.11 1.44 -9.74
C ASP A 165 19.86 1.65 -11.22
N PRO A 166 20.76 1.17 -12.11
CA PRO A 166 20.50 1.16 -13.54
C PRO A 166 19.43 0.12 -13.86
N ILE A 167 18.44 0.47 -14.69
CA ILE A 167 17.29 -0.41 -14.95
C ILE A 167 17.16 -0.85 -16.42
N LEU A 168 17.59 -0.06 -17.40
CA LEU A 168 17.65 -0.49 -18.80
C LEU A 168 19.07 -0.42 -19.33
N ASN A 169 19.64 -1.57 -19.72
CA ASN A 169 20.94 -1.65 -20.42
C ASN A 169 22.08 -0.89 -19.74
N PHE A 170 22.10 -0.84 -18.40
CA PHE A 170 23.10 -0.12 -17.59
C PHE A 170 23.07 1.41 -17.75
N GLN A 171 21.99 1.99 -18.27
CA GLN A 171 21.83 3.43 -18.41
C GLN A 171 21.05 4.05 -17.23
N PRO A 172 21.34 5.30 -16.84
CA PRO A 172 20.54 6.06 -15.88
C PRO A 172 19.09 6.26 -16.35
N TRP A 173 18.18 6.48 -15.39
CA TRP A 173 16.83 6.94 -15.70
C TRP A 173 16.90 8.35 -16.28
N SER A 174 16.60 8.47 -17.57
CA SER A 174 16.60 9.73 -18.29
C SER A 174 15.44 9.80 -19.26
N VAL A 175 14.83 10.98 -19.37
CA VAL A 175 13.82 11.26 -20.41
C VAL A 175 14.41 11.24 -21.81
N ASP A 176 15.74 11.32 -21.94
CA ASP A 176 16.44 11.22 -23.21
C ASP A 176 16.46 9.78 -23.75
N HIS A 177 16.24 8.77 -22.89
CA HIS A 177 16.10 7.40 -23.36
C HIS A 177 14.80 7.27 -24.17
N PRO A 178 14.83 6.78 -25.42
CA PRO A 178 13.69 6.84 -26.33
C PRO A 178 12.42 6.20 -25.76
N ASP A 179 12.54 5.03 -25.12
CA ASP A 179 11.38 4.35 -24.55
C ASP A 179 10.79 5.08 -23.31
N ILE A 180 11.65 5.65 -22.47
CA ILE A 180 11.21 6.43 -21.29
C ILE A 180 10.57 7.73 -21.78
N GLY A 181 11.26 8.43 -22.70
CA GLY A 181 10.79 9.66 -23.32
C GLY A 181 9.43 9.50 -23.99
N LEU A 182 9.17 8.39 -24.69
CA LEU A 182 7.86 8.11 -25.30
C LEU A 182 6.75 8.04 -24.25
N TYR A 183 6.88 7.15 -23.26
CA TYR A 183 5.85 6.99 -22.21
C TYR A 183 5.67 8.26 -21.38
N MET A 184 6.76 8.93 -21.03
CA MET A 184 6.70 10.20 -20.30
C MET A 184 6.01 11.30 -21.10
N SER A 185 6.26 11.39 -22.40
CA SER A 185 5.63 12.40 -23.25
C SER A 185 4.13 12.19 -23.36
N ILE A 186 3.68 10.94 -23.42
CA ILE A 186 2.25 10.60 -23.41
C ILE A 186 1.62 10.98 -22.06
N ALA A 187 2.28 10.66 -20.94
CA ALA A 187 1.77 10.99 -19.61
C ALA A 187 1.72 12.52 -19.38
N MET A 188 2.74 13.25 -19.82
CA MET A 188 2.79 14.71 -19.76
C MET A 188 1.76 15.36 -20.68
N GLU A 189 1.59 14.86 -21.91
CA GLU A 189 0.52 15.30 -22.81
C GLU A 189 -0.85 15.13 -22.15
N LEU A 190 -1.10 13.96 -21.55
CA LEU A 190 -2.37 13.69 -20.88
C LEU A 190 -2.57 14.63 -19.68
N ALA A 191 -1.56 14.80 -18.82
CA ALA A 191 -1.61 15.72 -17.68
C ALA A 191 -1.85 17.17 -18.14
N ASN A 192 -1.17 17.62 -19.19
CA ASN A 192 -1.36 18.95 -19.78
C ASN A 192 -2.80 19.16 -20.25
N ARG A 193 -3.35 18.22 -21.03
CA ARG A 193 -4.74 18.30 -21.51
C ARG A 193 -5.75 18.28 -20.36
N MET A 194 -5.53 17.46 -19.34
CA MET A 194 -6.37 17.43 -18.15
C MET A 194 -6.34 18.75 -17.38
N LEU A 195 -5.16 19.32 -17.18
CA LEU A 195 -5.01 20.62 -16.52
C LEU A 195 -5.67 21.74 -17.33
N LEU A 196 -5.44 21.79 -18.65
CA LEU A 196 -6.10 22.76 -19.53
C LEU A 196 -7.62 22.64 -19.50
N ALA A 197 -8.17 21.42 -19.56
CA ALA A 197 -9.62 21.21 -19.43
C ALA A 197 -10.16 21.68 -18.08
N LEU A 198 -9.45 21.41 -16.98
CA LEU A 198 -9.84 21.91 -15.65
C LEU A 198 -9.80 23.45 -15.58
N ILE A 199 -8.87 24.10 -16.28
CA ILE A 199 -8.75 25.55 -16.33
C ILE A 199 -9.83 26.18 -17.22
N ASP A 200 -9.99 25.67 -18.43
CA ASP A 200 -10.93 26.20 -19.42
C ASP A 200 -12.39 26.03 -18.93
N GLU A 201 -12.67 24.95 -18.21
CA GLU A 201 -13.96 24.71 -17.56
C GLU A 201 -14.10 25.39 -16.18
N GLN A 202 -13.11 26.18 -15.76
CA GLN A 202 -13.06 26.90 -14.48
C GLN A 202 -13.39 26.02 -13.28
N HIS A 203 -12.79 24.83 -13.26
CA HIS A 203 -13.13 23.79 -12.30
C HIS A 203 -12.89 24.28 -10.84
N PRO A 204 -13.85 24.09 -9.91
CA PRO A 204 -13.76 24.64 -8.55
C PRO A 204 -12.49 24.26 -7.77
N PHE A 205 -11.94 23.08 -8.04
CA PHE A 205 -10.67 22.63 -7.48
C PHE A 205 -9.50 23.55 -7.85
N ILE A 206 -9.31 23.87 -9.13
CA ILE A 206 -8.22 24.72 -9.61
C ILE A 206 -8.35 26.13 -9.02
N ASN A 207 -9.57 26.67 -9.03
CA ASN A 207 -9.85 27.97 -8.42
C ASN A 207 -9.55 27.97 -6.92
N THR A 208 -9.88 26.89 -6.21
CA THR A 208 -9.56 26.76 -4.79
C THR A 208 -8.06 26.65 -4.54
N LEU A 209 -7.34 25.85 -5.32
CA LEU A 209 -5.88 25.69 -5.21
C LEU A 209 -5.15 27.03 -5.38
N LEU A 210 -5.46 27.75 -6.46
CA LEU A 210 -4.78 28.99 -6.83
C LEU A 210 -5.28 30.21 -6.07
N TYR A 211 -6.57 30.25 -5.74
CA TYR A 211 -7.20 31.46 -5.23
C TYR A 211 -8.02 31.26 -3.96
N GLY A 212 -8.16 30.05 -3.43
CA GLY A 212 -8.84 29.83 -2.14
C GLY A 212 -8.14 30.57 -1.00
N TYR A 213 -8.89 31.10 -0.04
CA TYR A 213 -8.31 31.88 1.05
C TYR A 213 -7.49 30.98 1.98
N VAL A 214 -6.24 31.37 2.27
CA VAL A 214 -5.37 30.67 3.23
C VAL A 214 -5.27 31.50 4.50
N GLY A 215 -5.79 30.96 5.61
CA GLY A 215 -5.77 31.64 6.90
C GLY A 215 -5.90 30.67 8.06
N SER A 216 -5.85 31.17 9.29
CA SER A 216 -6.04 30.31 10.45
C SER A 216 -7.50 29.88 10.62
N TRP A 217 -7.72 28.67 11.14
CA TRP A 217 -9.06 28.15 11.47
C TRP A 217 -9.89 29.14 12.30
N ARG A 218 -9.26 29.86 13.23
CA ARG A 218 -9.92 30.88 14.07
C ARG A 218 -10.55 32.01 13.26
N ILE A 219 -9.91 32.42 12.17
CA ILE A 219 -10.42 33.47 11.29
C ILE A 219 -11.49 32.90 10.35
N ALA A 220 -11.30 31.66 9.91
CA ALA A 220 -12.17 30.95 8.98
C ALA A 220 -13.57 30.63 9.53
N LEU A 221 -13.68 30.16 10.78
CA LEU A 221 -14.92 29.64 11.36
C LEU A 221 -15.30 30.35 12.67
N ARG A 222 -15.75 31.62 12.60
CA ARG A 222 -16.35 32.31 13.76
C ARG A 222 -17.61 31.61 14.33
N ARG A 223 -18.14 30.58 13.66
CA ARG A 223 -19.38 29.84 14.01
C ARG A 223 -19.19 28.64 14.93
N LEU A 224 -17.99 28.10 15.12
CA LEU A 224 -17.84 26.95 16.03
C LEU A 224 -18.17 27.42 17.46
N ASP A 225 -19.25 26.87 17.99
CA ASP A 225 -19.83 27.24 19.27
C ASP A 225 -18.77 27.18 20.36
N LYS A 226 -18.68 28.20 21.23
CA LYS A 226 -17.65 28.33 22.28
C LYS A 226 -17.54 27.06 23.14
N ALA A 227 -18.61 26.27 23.25
CA ALA A 227 -18.63 25.00 23.98
C ALA A 227 -17.82 23.85 23.31
N SER A 228 -17.61 23.89 22.00
CA SER A 228 -16.78 22.93 21.25
C SER A 228 -15.29 23.35 21.18
N VAL A 229 -15.01 24.60 21.55
CA VAL A 229 -13.77 25.35 21.30
C VAL A 229 -12.72 25.20 22.42
N ASP A 230 -13.10 24.76 23.63
CA ASP A 230 -12.20 24.71 24.78
C ASP A 230 -11.20 23.54 24.78
N ARG A 231 -11.27 22.60 23.83
CA ARG A 231 -10.49 21.35 23.95
C ARG A 231 -9.09 21.36 23.36
N ASP A 232 -8.70 22.28 22.48
CA ASP A 232 -7.30 22.33 22.00
C ASP A 232 -6.94 23.68 21.34
N LYS A 233 -6.23 24.54 22.07
CA LYS A 233 -5.72 25.83 21.57
C LYS A 233 -4.85 25.72 20.31
N ALA A 234 -4.22 24.57 20.09
CA ALA A 234 -3.35 24.30 18.95
C ALA A 234 -4.11 24.36 17.60
N PHE A 235 -5.37 23.90 17.55
CA PHE A 235 -6.16 23.90 16.31
C PHE A 235 -6.53 25.31 15.81
N HIS A 236 -6.55 26.32 16.68
CA HIS A 236 -6.95 27.67 16.27
C HIS A 236 -5.93 28.39 15.40
N GLU A 237 -4.66 27.99 15.50
CA GLU A 237 -3.56 28.56 14.72
C GLU A 237 -3.26 27.73 13.47
N GLU A 238 -3.81 26.51 13.39
CA GLU A 238 -3.71 25.68 12.20
C GLU A 238 -4.34 26.38 10.99
N ARG A 239 -3.73 26.14 9.84
CA ARG A 239 -4.06 26.81 8.59
C ARG A 239 -5.06 26.00 7.80
N VAL A 240 -5.98 26.70 7.15
CA VAL A 240 -6.95 26.14 6.23
C VAL A 240 -6.89 26.81 4.89
N LEU A 241 -7.17 26.03 3.85
CA LEU A 241 -7.51 26.51 2.53
C LEU A 241 -9.03 26.49 2.37
N ILE A 242 -9.64 27.66 2.17
CA ILE A 242 -11.09 27.81 2.04
C ILE A 242 -11.48 28.04 0.58
N SER A 243 -12.37 27.19 0.06
CA SER A 243 -12.93 27.33 -1.28
C SER A 243 -13.96 28.46 -1.36
N TYR A 244 -14.23 28.97 -2.57
CA TYR A 244 -15.28 29.97 -2.77
C TYR A 244 -16.68 29.45 -2.41
N ALA A 245 -16.96 28.18 -2.74
CA ALA A 245 -18.22 27.55 -2.37
C ALA A 245 -18.41 27.50 -0.84
N GLN A 246 -17.38 27.12 -0.08
CA GLN A 246 -17.44 27.13 1.38
C GLN A 246 -17.57 28.56 1.92
N TYR A 247 -16.80 29.51 1.39
CA TYR A 247 -16.93 30.92 1.72
C TYR A 247 -18.37 31.42 1.55
N LYS A 248 -19.05 31.08 0.46
CA LYS A 248 -20.44 31.49 0.22
C LYS A 248 -21.43 30.92 1.23
N GLN A 249 -21.20 29.71 1.73
CA GLN A 249 -22.01 29.14 2.82
C GLN A 249 -21.81 29.90 4.14
N ASP A 250 -20.63 30.50 4.32
CA ASP A 250 -20.21 31.18 5.55
C ASP A 250 -20.08 32.71 5.42
N GLU A 251 -20.58 33.30 4.33
CA GLU A 251 -20.35 34.70 3.93
C GLU A 251 -20.78 35.70 5.02
N SER A 252 -21.86 35.39 5.74
CA SER A 252 -22.38 36.21 6.85
C SER A 252 -21.42 36.31 8.03
N THR A 253 -20.49 35.36 8.18
CA THR A 253 -19.55 35.26 9.30
C THR A 253 -18.10 35.42 8.89
N ALA A 254 -17.84 35.53 7.59
CA ALA A 254 -16.52 35.78 7.03
C ALA A 254 -16.03 37.19 7.43
N ASP A 255 -14.74 37.30 7.71
CA ASP A 255 -14.09 38.60 7.93
C ASP A 255 -14.08 39.43 6.63
N GLU A 256 -14.07 40.75 6.75
CA GLU A 256 -14.07 41.68 5.62
C GLU A 256 -12.86 41.49 4.70
N GLU A 257 -11.69 41.14 5.25
CA GLU A 257 -10.49 40.85 4.44
C GLU A 257 -10.72 39.61 3.56
N MET A 258 -11.25 38.53 4.15
CA MET A 258 -11.58 37.31 3.43
C MET A 258 -12.65 37.57 2.36
N ARG A 259 -13.71 38.32 2.69
CA ARG A 259 -14.77 38.71 1.73
C ARG A 259 -14.19 39.45 0.52
N LYS A 260 -13.43 40.52 0.76
CA LYS A 260 -12.78 41.29 -0.31
C LYS A 260 -11.88 40.43 -1.18
N TYR A 261 -11.10 39.55 -0.55
CA TYR A 261 -10.22 38.63 -1.24
C TYR A 261 -11.01 37.64 -2.12
N MET A 262 -12.00 36.94 -1.54
CA MET A 262 -12.76 35.90 -2.25
C MET A 262 -13.59 36.46 -3.40
N GLU A 263 -14.25 37.61 -3.22
CA GLU A 263 -15.03 38.23 -4.32
C GLU A 263 -14.13 38.71 -5.47
N LYS A 264 -12.93 39.21 -5.17
CA LYS A 264 -11.96 39.57 -6.22
C LYS A 264 -11.54 38.36 -7.05
N THR A 265 -11.48 37.17 -6.46
CA THR A 265 -10.96 35.98 -7.15
C THR A 265 -11.92 35.35 -8.14
N GLN A 266 -13.20 35.72 -8.15
CA GLN A 266 -14.18 35.20 -9.12
C GLN A 266 -14.09 35.88 -10.50
N THR A 267 -13.32 36.94 -10.64
CA THR A 267 -13.21 37.69 -11.90
C THR A 267 -12.08 37.19 -12.80
N TYR A 268 -11.29 36.22 -12.35
CA TYR A 268 -10.17 35.68 -13.11
C TYR A 268 -10.63 34.81 -14.27
N SER A 269 -10.13 35.12 -15.47
CA SER A 269 -10.37 34.34 -16.68
C SER A 269 -9.50 33.07 -16.72
N PRO A 270 -9.81 32.07 -17.56
CA PRO A 270 -8.92 30.94 -17.79
C PRO A 270 -7.48 31.35 -18.17
N ASP A 271 -7.30 32.45 -18.89
CA ASP A 271 -5.97 32.96 -19.23
C ASP A 271 -5.22 33.50 -18.01
N ASP A 272 -5.91 34.13 -17.06
CA ASP A 272 -5.32 34.57 -15.80
C ASP A 272 -4.87 33.38 -14.95
N VAL A 273 -5.67 32.30 -14.96
CA VAL A 273 -5.36 31.02 -14.30
C VAL A 273 -4.10 30.40 -14.92
N LYS A 274 -4.02 30.33 -16.27
CA LYS A 274 -2.84 29.81 -17.00
C LYS A 274 -1.59 30.61 -16.63
N LYS A 275 -1.66 31.94 -16.70
CA LYS A 275 -0.53 32.83 -16.33
C LYS A 275 -0.11 32.64 -14.88
N LYS A 276 -1.06 32.40 -13.97
CA LYS A 276 -0.74 32.18 -12.56
C LYS A 276 0.00 30.86 -12.34
N PHE A 277 -0.41 29.77 -13.01
CA PHE A 277 0.35 28.51 -12.98
C PHE A 277 1.78 28.69 -13.51
N GLU A 278 1.94 29.31 -14.68
CA GLU A 278 3.25 29.60 -15.27
C GLU A 278 4.13 30.42 -14.32
N HIS A 279 3.55 31.43 -13.66
CA HIS A 279 4.28 32.23 -12.68
C HIS A 279 4.74 31.39 -11.48
N LEU A 280 3.81 30.69 -10.83
CA LEU A 280 4.08 29.92 -9.60
C LEU A 280 5.06 28.76 -9.84
N LEU A 281 4.98 28.12 -11.00
CA LEU A 281 5.75 26.91 -11.33
C LEU A 281 6.92 27.17 -12.30
N SER A 282 7.26 28.43 -12.57
CA SER A 282 8.34 28.81 -13.49
C SER A 282 9.72 28.20 -13.19
N LEU A 283 9.94 27.81 -11.93
CA LEU A 283 11.17 27.19 -11.44
C LEU A 283 11.04 25.66 -11.22
N GLN A 284 9.84 25.12 -11.42
CA GLN A 284 9.56 23.71 -11.20
C GLN A 284 10.33 22.85 -12.22
N ARG A 285 10.92 21.78 -11.69
CA ARG A 285 11.71 20.80 -12.43
C ARG A 285 11.23 19.38 -12.09
N TRP A 286 11.69 18.43 -12.90
CA TRP A 286 11.35 17.03 -12.78
C TRP A 286 12.60 16.17 -12.67
N GLY A 287 12.47 15.05 -11.99
CA GLY A 287 13.48 13.99 -11.98
C GLY A 287 12.87 12.65 -11.64
N PHE A 288 13.72 11.62 -11.62
CA PHE A 288 13.33 10.28 -11.20
C PHE A 288 13.96 9.92 -9.87
N GLN A 289 13.25 9.12 -9.07
CA GLN A 289 13.79 8.47 -7.89
C GLN A 289 13.58 6.95 -7.95
N ALA A 290 14.58 6.20 -7.49
CA ALA A 290 14.45 4.79 -7.16
C ALA A 290 14.06 4.69 -5.69
N SER A 291 12.76 4.69 -5.41
CA SER A 291 12.25 4.47 -4.06
C SER A 291 11.64 3.09 -3.95
N GLU A 292 11.97 2.37 -2.87
CA GLU A 292 11.25 1.16 -2.46
C GLU A 292 9.87 1.50 -1.85
N ASP A 293 9.62 2.78 -1.58
CA ASP A 293 8.32 3.26 -1.09
C ASP A 293 7.30 3.21 -2.25
N PRO A 294 6.08 2.67 -2.04
CA PRO A 294 5.01 2.69 -3.03
C PRO A 294 4.60 4.09 -3.51
N VAL A 295 5.01 5.14 -2.81
CA VAL A 295 4.76 6.54 -3.23
C VAL A 295 5.26 6.76 -4.66
N GLU A 296 4.34 7.09 -5.57
CA GLU A 296 4.64 7.22 -7.00
C GLU A 296 5.25 8.57 -7.39
N GLY A 297 5.15 9.59 -6.52
CA GLY A 297 5.71 10.93 -6.73
C GLY A 297 6.08 11.58 -5.40
N GLN A 298 7.13 12.40 -5.39
CA GLN A 298 7.50 13.17 -4.21
C GLN A 298 7.99 14.56 -4.62
N ASP A 299 7.27 15.60 -4.21
CA ASP A 299 7.74 16.98 -4.26
C ASP A 299 8.85 17.21 -3.21
N CYS A 300 10.10 17.05 -3.64
CA CYS A 300 11.27 17.24 -2.81
C CYS A 300 11.67 18.73 -2.78
N SER A 301 12.02 19.20 -1.57
CA SER A 301 12.30 20.58 -1.21
C SER A 301 12.58 21.58 -2.36
N ASN A 302 11.61 22.47 -2.55
CA ASN A 302 11.61 23.77 -3.21
C ASN A 302 11.61 23.89 -4.74
N ASP A 303 11.90 22.87 -5.55
CA ASP A 303 11.86 23.04 -7.03
C ASP A 303 11.89 21.75 -7.86
N VAL A 304 11.93 20.55 -7.26
CA VAL A 304 12.07 19.31 -8.03
C VAL A 304 11.02 18.30 -7.58
N ILE A 305 10.16 17.89 -8.51
CA ILE A 305 9.26 16.76 -8.32
C ILE A 305 9.98 15.51 -8.78
N LEU A 306 10.09 14.51 -7.89
CA LEU A 306 10.69 13.22 -8.19
C LEU A 306 9.60 12.18 -8.45
N LEU A 307 9.56 11.64 -9.66
CA LEU A 307 8.67 10.54 -10.02
C LEU A 307 9.33 9.21 -9.70
N ASN A 308 8.56 8.27 -9.16
CA ASN A 308 9.05 6.94 -8.86
C ASN A 308 9.27 6.14 -10.15
N SER A 309 10.53 5.75 -10.37
CA SER A 309 10.95 4.97 -11.52
C SER A 309 10.31 3.58 -11.62
N TYR A 310 9.78 3.02 -10.53
CA TYR A 310 9.14 1.69 -10.54
C TYR A 310 7.87 1.64 -11.41
N GLY A 311 7.07 2.72 -11.41
CA GLY A 311 5.90 2.83 -12.29
C GLY A 311 6.27 2.79 -13.76
N LEU A 312 7.35 3.48 -14.13
CA LEU A 312 7.90 3.48 -15.48
C LEU A 312 8.56 2.15 -15.86
N ALA A 313 9.26 1.51 -14.93
CA ALA A 313 9.82 0.17 -15.16
C ALA A 313 8.73 -0.84 -15.53
N THR A 314 7.54 -0.69 -14.93
CA THR A 314 6.36 -1.50 -15.29
C THR A 314 5.90 -1.22 -16.72
N LEU A 315 5.90 0.04 -17.18
CA LEU A 315 5.51 0.40 -18.55
C LEU A 315 6.47 -0.16 -19.61
N LEU A 316 7.77 -0.16 -19.29
CA LEU A 316 8.84 -0.65 -20.16
C LEU A 316 8.92 -2.18 -20.22
N ASN A 317 8.23 -2.88 -19.33
CA ASN A 317 8.25 -4.33 -19.32
C ASN A 317 7.47 -4.88 -20.54
N PRO A 318 8.08 -5.75 -21.38
CA PRO A 318 7.44 -6.29 -22.57
C PRO A 318 6.18 -7.10 -22.24
N GLU A 319 6.17 -7.77 -21.08
CA GLU A 319 5.07 -8.60 -20.60
C GLU A 319 3.88 -7.78 -20.05
N THR A 320 4.03 -6.45 -19.90
CA THR A 320 2.92 -5.60 -19.44
C THR A 320 1.83 -5.58 -20.52
N THR A 321 0.59 -5.82 -20.12
CA THR A 321 -0.54 -5.82 -21.05
C THR A 321 -0.86 -4.40 -21.51
N LEU A 322 -1.57 -4.26 -22.63
CA LEU A 322 -1.96 -2.94 -23.11
C LEU A 322 -2.91 -2.22 -22.11
N ALA A 323 -3.80 -2.97 -21.45
CA ALA A 323 -4.67 -2.42 -20.40
C ALA A 323 -3.89 -1.87 -19.22
N GLU A 324 -2.91 -2.62 -18.73
CA GLU A 324 -2.04 -2.16 -17.65
C GLU A 324 -1.23 -0.93 -18.06
N ARG A 325 -0.73 -0.88 -19.30
CA ARG A 325 -0.06 0.32 -19.83
C ARG A 325 -0.98 1.53 -19.83
N CYS A 326 -2.23 1.39 -20.30
CA CYS A 326 -3.20 2.48 -20.28
C CYS A 326 -3.48 2.98 -18.85
N ILE A 327 -3.72 2.06 -17.91
CA ILE A 327 -3.96 2.42 -16.50
C ILE A 327 -2.74 3.10 -15.91
N LYS A 328 -1.54 2.56 -16.13
CA LYS A 328 -0.30 3.14 -15.58
C LYS A 328 0.05 4.49 -16.20
N LEU A 329 -0.27 4.74 -17.47
CA LEU A 329 -0.11 6.06 -18.07
C LEU A 329 -1.10 7.07 -17.50
N LEU A 330 -2.37 6.68 -17.31
CA LEU A 330 -3.34 7.53 -16.62
C LEU A 330 -2.90 7.83 -15.19
N HIS A 331 -2.46 6.81 -14.45
CA HIS A 331 -2.01 6.97 -13.07
C HIS A 331 -0.80 7.91 -12.99
N LEU A 332 0.18 7.74 -13.88
CA LEU A 332 1.35 8.62 -13.96
C LEU A 332 0.95 10.07 -14.26
N ALA A 333 0.02 10.31 -15.18
CA ALA A 333 -0.51 11.65 -15.47
C ALA A 333 -1.23 12.26 -14.25
N VAL A 334 -2.00 11.45 -13.52
CA VAL A 334 -2.65 11.84 -12.26
C VAL A 334 -1.62 12.18 -11.19
N THR A 335 -0.59 11.36 -11.02
CA THR A 335 0.51 11.60 -10.07
C THR A 335 1.24 12.91 -10.42
N ILE A 336 1.53 13.15 -11.70
CA ILE A 336 2.10 14.42 -12.18
C ILE A 336 1.23 15.61 -11.74
N LEU A 337 -0.10 15.53 -11.94
CA LEU A 337 -1.02 16.59 -11.52
C LEU A 337 -1.11 16.74 -10.00
N HIS A 338 -1.06 15.63 -9.26
CA HIS A 338 -1.04 15.61 -7.80
C HIS A 338 0.17 16.39 -7.26
N GLU A 339 1.36 16.05 -7.73
CA GLU A 339 2.60 16.72 -7.30
C GLU A 339 2.63 18.19 -7.73
N ILE A 340 2.03 18.53 -8.88
CA ILE A 340 1.87 19.93 -9.30
C ILE A 340 0.97 20.71 -8.34
N CYS A 341 -0.02 20.07 -7.71
CA CYS A 341 -0.85 20.73 -6.70
C CYS A 341 -0.03 21.09 -5.47
N HIS A 342 0.82 20.18 -4.99
CA HIS A 342 1.77 20.44 -3.90
C HIS A 342 2.71 21.59 -4.22
N ALA A 343 3.37 21.51 -5.38
CA ALA A 343 4.31 22.53 -5.84
C ALA A 343 3.64 23.90 -5.96
N THR A 344 2.45 23.95 -6.58
CA THR A 344 1.66 25.17 -6.75
C THR A 344 1.32 25.79 -5.41
N PHE A 345 0.80 24.98 -4.49
CA PHE A 345 0.39 25.44 -3.17
C PHE A 345 1.58 25.97 -2.37
N ARG A 346 2.69 25.21 -2.34
CA ARG A 346 3.93 25.59 -1.66
C ARG A 346 4.47 26.91 -2.21
N ARG A 347 4.54 27.05 -3.54
CA ARG A 347 5.01 28.30 -4.18
C ARG A 347 4.10 29.48 -3.89
N ARG A 348 2.79 29.25 -3.85
CA ARG A 348 1.82 30.26 -3.44
C ARG A 348 2.07 30.74 -2.01
N VAL A 349 2.27 29.83 -1.05
CA VAL A 349 2.59 30.21 0.34
C VAL A 349 3.89 31.00 0.42
N GLN A 350 4.91 30.60 -0.35
CA GLN A 350 6.21 31.27 -0.37
C GLN A 350 6.12 32.70 -0.92
N LEU A 351 5.44 32.89 -2.05
CA LEU A 351 5.42 34.16 -2.78
C LEU A 351 4.33 35.11 -2.27
N GLU A 352 3.14 34.60 -1.99
CA GLU A 352 1.98 35.43 -1.65
C GLU A 352 1.83 35.61 -0.14
N LEU A 353 2.36 34.68 0.67
CA LEU A 353 2.14 34.64 2.11
C LEU A 353 3.44 34.47 2.93
N PRO A 354 4.44 35.37 2.75
CA PRO A 354 5.78 35.20 3.34
C PRO A 354 5.78 35.12 4.88
N LYS A 355 4.75 35.67 5.54
CA LYS A 355 4.54 35.55 6.99
C LYS A 355 4.41 34.09 7.45
N PHE A 356 4.07 33.18 6.55
CA PHE A 356 3.83 31.76 6.81
C PHE A 356 5.01 30.84 6.44
N HIS A 357 6.10 31.39 5.86
CA HIS A 357 7.24 30.64 5.31
C HIS A 357 8.07 29.87 6.33
N LYS A 358 7.98 30.18 7.64
CA LYS A 358 8.78 29.51 8.70
C LYS A 358 8.40 28.06 8.98
N TYR A 359 7.30 27.58 8.41
CA TYR A 359 6.72 26.27 8.68
C TYR A 359 6.79 25.45 7.40
N ARG A 360 7.96 24.87 7.17
CA ARG A 360 8.37 24.26 5.89
C ARG A 360 7.60 22.97 5.56
N ASP A 361 6.99 22.36 6.57
CA ASP A 361 6.36 21.03 6.47
C ASP A 361 4.82 21.08 6.67
N ASP A 362 4.22 22.26 6.83
CA ASP A 362 2.80 22.41 7.16
C ASP A 362 2.00 22.90 5.93
N GLU A 363 1.77 22.01 4.97
CA GLU A 363 0.66 22.19 4.03
C GLU A 363 -0.65 22.29 4.85
N PRO A 364 -1.49 23.32 4.65
CA PRO A 364 -2.72 23.48 5.38
C PRO A 364 -3.66 22.32 5.06
N TRP A 365 -4.49 21.98 6.05
CA TRP A 365 -5.50 20.94 5.91
C TRP A 365 -6.40 21.20 4.69
N TRP A 366 -6.35 20.29 3.73
CA TRP A 366 -7.31 20.22 2.64
C TRP A 366 -8.51 19.34 3.03
N ARG A 367 -9.74 19.70 2.64
CA ARG A 367 -10.81 18.70 2.52
C ARG A 367 -10.61 17.97 1.18
N ALA A 368 -9.61 17.10 1.10
CA ALA A 368 -9.28 16.37 -0.13
C ALA A 368 -10.44 15.47 -0.61
N ASN A 369 -11.28 14.96 0.30
CA ASN A 369 -12.31 13.96 -0.01
C ASN A 369 -13.43 14.41 -0.97
N GLN A 370 -13.57 15.72 -1.27
CA GLN A 370 -14.65 16.21 -2.15
C GLN A 370 -14.14 16.95 -3.41
N LEU A 371 -12.86 17.33 -3.46
CA LEU A 371 -12.34 18.20 -4.52
C LEU A 371 -11.08 17.65 -5.21
N ASN A 372 -10.47 16.59 -4.70
CA ASN A 372 -9.44 15.84 -5.42
C ASN A 372 -10.08 14.66 -6.15
N PRO A 373 -10.46 14.77 -7.43
CA PRO A 373 -11.00 13.65 -8.19
C PRO A 373 -9.99 12.53 -8.45
N TRP A 374 -8.72 12.73 -8.09
CA TRP A 374 -7.60 11.93 -8.56
C TRP A 374 -6.92 11.08 -7.49
N SER A 375 -7.22 11.26 -6.20
CA SER A 375 -6.65 10.40 -5.16
C SER A 375 -7.44 9.09 -5.01
N GLU A 376 -7.04 8.05 -5.74
CA GLU A 376 -7.34 6.66 -5.35
C GLU A 376 -6.58 6.27 -4.06
N GLU A 377 -5.53 7.02 -3.71
CA GLU A 377 -4.82 6.92 -2.44
C GLU A 377 -5.62 7.58 -1.32
N GLY A 378 -6.44 6.77 -0.65
CA GLY A 378 -6.86 7.07 0.70
C GLY A 378 -5.65 7.18 1.62
N LEU A 379 -5.17 8.41 1.80
CA LEU A 379 -4.47 8.94 2.99
C LEU A 379 -3.71 7.85 3.77
N THR A 380 -2.62 7.35 3.20
CA THR A 380 -1.74 6.39 3.89
C THR A 380 -0.66 7.04 4.75
N ASP A 381 -0.54 8.37 4.73
CA ASP A 381 0.57 9.01 5.41
C ASP A 381 0.33 9.18 6.92
N HIS A 382 1.37 8.87 7.69
CA HIS A 382 1.33 8.56 9.12
C HIS A 382 1.09 9.77 10.06
N THR A 383 0.65 10.91 9.52
CA THR A 383 0.44 12.16 10.27
C THR A 383 -1.04 12.53 10.43
N PHE A 384 -1.97 11.81 9.79
CA PHE A 384 -3.42 12.04 9.93
C PHE A 384 -4.01 11.41 11.20
N ASP A 385 -3.29 11.47 12.31
CA ASP A 385 -3.83 11.11 13.62
C ASP A 385 -5.02 12.03 13.95
N TYR A 386 -6.19 11.62 13.48
CA TYR A 386 -7.53 11.96 13.90
C TYR A 386 -7.71 13.43 14.31
N LEU A 387 -8.01 14.30 13.34
CA LEU A 387 -8.71 15.56 13.62
C LEU A 387 -10.01 15.25 14.39
N LYS A 388 -9.92 15.28 15.71
CA LYS A 388 -10.98 14.88 16.63
C LYS A 388 -12.12 15.88 16.49
N GLY A 389 -13.27 15.42 15.99
CA GLY A 389 -14.46 16.25 15.75
C GLY A 389 -14.63 16.72 14.30
N HIS A 390 -13.78 16.32 13.36
CA HIS A 390 -14.02 16.59 11.93
C HIS A 390 -15.01 15.58 11.33
N PRO A 391 -16.16 16.01 10.77
CA PRO A 391 -17.24 15.13 10.33
C PRO A 391 -16.81 14.00 9.39
N ASP A 392 -15.89 14.24 8.46
CA ASP A 392 -15.42 13.22 7.49
C ASP A 392 -14.46 12.19 8.09
N PHE A 393 -13.92 12.47 9.28
CA PHE A 393 -12.97 11.61 9.98
C PHE A 393 -13.59 10.98 11.23
N GLU A 394 -14.89 11.13 11.44
CA GLU A 394 -15.64 10.49 12.52
C GLU A 394 -15.69 8.97 12.35
N VAL A 395 -15.70 8.27 13.48
CA VAL A 395 -16.02 6.84 13.51
C VAL A 395 -17.41 6.64 12.91
N GLY A 396 -17.56 5.64 12.04
CA GLY A 396 -18.80 5.33 11.32
C GLY A 396 -18.91 5.98 9.94
N ARG A 397 -18.00 6.88 9.55
CA ARG A 397 -17.95 7.41 8.18
C ARG A 397 -17.47 6.34 7.20
N SER A 398 -18.15 6.24 6.06
CA SER A 398 -17.71 5.40 4.95
C SER A 398 -16.64 6.14 4.15
N TYR A 399 -15.46 5.54 4.05
CA TYR A 399 -14.51 5.80 2.99
C TYR A 399 -14.98 5.07 1.73
N GLN A 400 -15.01 5.76 0.59
CA GLN A 400 -15.46 5.20 -0.67
C GLN A 400 -14.27 5.09 -1.62
N ARG A 401 -14.01 3.89 -2.14
CA ARG A 401 -13.11 3.70 -3.30
C ARG A 401 -13.91 3.50 -4.56
N THR A 402 -13.35 3.91 -5.68
CA THR A 402 -13.90 3.65 -7.02
C THR A 402 -12.85 2.98 -7.88
N LEU A 403 -13.16 1.86 -8.53
CA LEU A 403 -12.24 1.25 -9.49
C LEU A 403 -12.50 1.76 -10.91
N LEU A 404 -11.43 2.10 -11.62
CA LEU A 404 -11.45 2.54 -13.02
C LEU A 404 -11.11 1.38 -13.97
N PRO A 405 -12.05 0.92 -14.82
CA PRO A 405 -11.74 -0.05 -15.86
C PRO A 405 -10.75 0.52 -16.88
N ALA A 406 -9.89 -0.33 -17.46
CA ALA A 406 -8.91 0.07 -18.46
C ALA A 406 -9.55 0.70 -19.71
N GLU A 407 -10.79 0.33 -20.02
CA GLU A 407 -11.56 0.96 -21.09
C GLU A 407 -11.67 2.48 -20.91
N TYR A 408 -11.79 2.96 -19.67
CA TYR A 408 -11.81 4.39 -19.35
C TYR A 408 -10.45 5.03 -19.54
N ALA A 409 -9.41 4.38 -19.03
CA ALA A 409 -8.04 4.86 -19.22
C ALA A 409 -7.69 4.98 -20.71
N SER A 410 -8.04 3.98 -21.53
CA SER A 410 -7.82 4.03 -22.98
C SER A 410 -8.60 5.14 -23.67
N LYS A 411 -9.79 5.48 -23.17
CA LYS A 411 -10.59 6.59 -23.72
C LYS A 411 -9.98 7.95 -23.39
N LEU A 412 -9.46 8.14 -22.17
CA LEU A 412 -8.73 9.36 -21.83
C LEU A 412 -7.42 9.50 -22.62
N LEU A 413 -6.82 8.38 -22.99
CA LEU A 413 -5.62 8.34 -23.83
C LEU A 413 -5.92 8.49 -25.32
N SER A 414 -7.18 8.61 -25.76
CA SER A 414 -7.51 8.63 -27.18
C SER A 414 -7.56 10.02 -27.78
N ALA A 415 -7.15 10.14 -29.05
CA ALA A 415 -7.25 11.40 -29.78
C ALA A 415 -8.72 11.83 -29.96
N GLU A 416 -9.60 10.88 -30.35
CA GLU A 416 -11.04 11.12 -30.57
C GLU A 416 -11.69 11.79 -29.35
N PHE A 417 -11.37 11.37 -28.12
CA PHE A 417 -11.96 11.96 -26.92
C PHE A 417 -11.63 13.44 -26.75
N TRP A 418 -10.39 13.83 -27.00
CA TRP A 418 -9.95 15.21 -26.79
C TRP A 418 -10.39 16.14 -27.92
N GLU A 419 -10.49 15.62 -29.13
CA GLU A 419 -10.91 16.35 -30.33
C GLU A 419 -12.44 16.45 -30.47
N ASP A 420 -13.20 15.64 -29.73
CA ASP A 420 -14.66 15.70 -29.75
C ASP A 420 -15.18 16.98 -29.07
N GLY A 421 -15.58 17.94 -29.91
CA GLY A 421 -16.24 19.17 -29.51
C GLY A 421 -17.68 19.00 -29.02
N ASN A 422 -18.28 17.81 -29.17
CA ASN A 422 -19.64 17.54 -28.66
C ASN A 422 -19.65 17.17 -27.18
N ILE A 423 -18.49 16.92 -26.57
CA ILE A 423 -18.37 16.67 -25.13
C ILE A 423 -18.41 18.04 -24.42
N PRO A 424 -19.54 18.42 -23.77
CA PRO A 424 -19.72 19.79 -23.30
C PRO A 424 -18.74 20.17 -22.19
N ARG A 425 -18.46 19.20 -21.32
CA ARG A 425 -17.51 19.29 -20.21
C ARG A 425 -16.80 17.97 -20.06
N LYS A 426 -15.51 17.95 -20.35
CA LYS A 426 -14.64 16.79 -20.22
C LYS A 426 -14.48 16.42 -18.75
N THR A 427 -14.55 17.40 -17.83
CA THR A 427 -14.44 17.11 -16.39
C THR A 427 -15.63 16.33 -15.85
N ASP A 428 -16.85 16.64 -16.28
CA ASP A 428 -18.08 16.20 -15.59
C ASP A 428 -18.40 14.70 -15.73
N ASN A 429 -17.91 14.04 -16.77
CA ASN A 429 -18.26 12.63 -17.04
C ASN A 429 -17.06 11.68 -17.09
N PHE A 430 -15.84 12.22 -17.15
CA PHE A 430 -14.62 11.44 -17.33
C PHE A 430 -13.63 11.61 -16.19
N PHE A 431 -13.60 12.80 -15.56
CA PHE A 431 -12.77 13.04 -14.37
C PHE A 431 -13.58 12.75 -13.10
N HIS A 432 -14.86 13.15 -13.11
CA HIS A 432 -15.82 12.88 -12.03
C HIS A 432 -16.80 11.79 -12.45
N ARG A 433 -16.33 10.55 -12.50
CA ARG A 433 -17.16 9.47 -13.03
C ARG A 433 -18.19 8.98 -12.01
N LYS A 434 -19.35 8.54 -12.52
CA LYS A 434 -20.24 7.61 -11.83
C LYS A 434 -19.45 6.40 -11.32
N ALA A 435 -19.33 6.29 -10.01
CA ALA A 435 -18.64 5.19 -9.37
C ALA A 435 -19.45 3.89 -9.53
N ILE A 436 -19.13 3.09 -10.55
CA ILE A 436 -19.82 1.80 -10.80
C ILE A 436 -19.33 0.73 -9.84
N PHE A 437 -18.03 0.67 -9.59
CA PHE A 437 -17.41 -0.30 -8.72
C PHE A 437 -16.95 0.43 -7.48
N VAL A 438 -17.61 0.19 -6.34
CA VAL A 438 -17.41 0.93 -5.10
C VAL A 438 -17.07 0.00 -3.95
N SER A 439 -16.15 0.43 -3.08
CA SER A 439 -16.01 -0.16 -1.75
C SER A 439 -16.44 0.84 -0.71
N HIS A 440 -17.34 0.45 0.19
CA HIS A 440 -17.83 1.27 1.28
C HIS A 440 -17.19 0.83 2.59
N THR A 441 -16.07 1.43 2.96
CA THR A 441 -15.30 1.04 4.12
C THR A 441 -15.63 1.93 5.31
N LEU A 442 -16.26 1.36 6.35
CA LEU A 442 -16.57 2.13 7.56
C LEU A 442 -15.32 2.36 8.41
N LYS A 443 -15.10 3.60 8.81
CA LYS A 443 -14.07 3.96 9.79
C LYS A 443 -14.48 3.43 11.17
N THR A 444 -13.73 2.47 11.73
CA THR A 444 -14.03 1.91 13.07
C THR A 444 -13.12 2.50 14.15
N PRO A 445 -13.50 2.48 15.45
CA PRO A 445 -12.64 2.99 16.53
C PRO A 445 -11.35 2.17 16.72
N SER A 446 -11.35 0.88 16.33
CA SER A 446 -10.20 -0.02 16.39
C SER A 446 -9.13 0.24 15.33
N ASN A 447 -9.40 1.18 14.40
CA ASN A 447 -8.46 1.58 13.35
C ASN A 447 -7.30 2.45 13.85
N LYS A 448 -7.17 2.69 15.16
CA LYS A 448 -6.06 3.48 15.72
C LYS A 448 -4.67 2.90 15.44
N ASP A 449 -4.57 1.59 15.18
CA ASP A 449 -3.35 1.02 14.64
C ASP A 449 -3.35 1.19 13.12
N VAL A 450 -2.50 2.06 12.59
CA VAL A 450 -2.37 2.34 11.14
C VAL A 450 -2.15 1.06 10.31
N THR A 451 -1.65 -0.01 10.94
CA THR A 451 -1.47 -1.32 10.32
C THR A 451 -2.77 -2.12 10.10
N SER A 452 -3.88 -1.77 10.77
CA SER A 452 -5.17 -2.45 10.63
C SER A 452 -6.06 -1.87 9.53
N TRP A 453 -5.82 -0.64 9.06
CA TRP A 453 -6.58 -0.05 7.95
C TRP A 453 -6.46 -0.85 6.66
N ARG A 454 -5.29 -1.47 6.41
CA ARG A 454 -5.10 -2.37 5.26
C ARG A 454 -5.96 -3.65 5.34
N ARG A 455 -6.56 -3.94 6.49
CA ARG A 455 -7.36 -5.16 6.73
C ARG A 455 -8.87 -4.95 6.72
N ILE A 456 -9.34 -3.70 6.69
CA ILE A 456 -10.76 -3.39 6.75
C ILE A 456 -11.10 -2.52 5.56
N VAL A 457 -10.74 -2.94 4.35
CA VAL A 457 -11.38 -2.37 3.17
C VAL A 457 -12.45 -3.37 2.77
N ASN A 458 -13.71 -2.93 2.76
CA ASN A 458 -14.78 -3.79 2.31
C ASN A 458 -14.54 -4.21 0.85
N PRO A 459 -14.97 -5.41 0.43
CA PRO A 459 -14.86 -5.82 -0.96
C PRO A 459 -15.45 -4.76 -1.88
N VAL A 460 -14.85 -4.63 -3.06
CA VAL A 460 -15.43 -3.77 -4.10
C VAL A 460 -16.67 -4.47 -4.65
N GLU A 461 -17.79 -3.74 -4.72
CA GLU A 461 -19.07 -4.22 -5.21
C GLU A 461 -19.57 -3.31 -6.34
N ILE A 462 -20.57 -3.75 -7.08
CA ILE A 462 -21.28 -2.87 -8.02
C ILE A 462 -22.15 -1.93 -7.20
N ALA A 463 -21.97 -0.61 -7.37
CA ALA A 463 -22.72 0.40 -6.65
C ALA A 463 -24.24 0.17 -6.80
N PRO A 464 -25.02 0.27 -5.70
CA PRO A 464 -26.45 -0.08 -5.71
C PRO A 464 -27.28 0.67 -6.76
N SER A 465 -26.88 1.90 -7.09
CA SER A 465 -27.49 2.74 -8.14
C SER A 465 -27.44 2.13 -9.55
N PHE A 466 -26.60 1.11 -9.77
CA PHE A 466 -26.47 0.38 -11.03
C PHE A 466 -26.97 -1.07 -10.93
N GLY A 467 -27.75 -1.39 -9.90
CA GLY A 467 -28.37 -2.72 -9.73
C GLY A 467 -29.21 -3.15 -10.93
N THR A 468 -29.85 -2.18 -11.63
CA THR A 468 -30.59 -2.40 -12.87
C THR A 468 -29.82 -1.88 -14.09
N ASN A 469 -29.78 -2.65 -15.18
CA ASN A 469 -29.02 -2.33 -16.40
C ASN A 469 -29.50 -1.07 -17.15
N ALA A 470 -30.55 -0.40 -16.67
CA ALA A 470 -31.25 0.68 -17.37
C ALA A 470 -30.44 1.99 -17.45
N THR A 471 -29.54 2.24 -16.49
CA THR A 471 -28.75 3.48 -16.39
C THR A 471 -27.32 3.37 -16.94
N LEU A 472 -26.92 2.17 -17.36
CA LEU A 472 -25.58 1.86 -17.87
C LEU A 472 -25.50 2.06 -19.38
N THR A 473 -24.39 2.63 -19.84
CA THR A 473 -24.02 2.60 -21.27
C THR A 473 -23.79 1.16 -21.73
N SER A 474 -23.77 0.92 -23.05
CA SER A 474 -23.53 -0.43 -23.61
C SER A 474 -22.17 -1.01 -23.19
N SER A 475 -21.15 -0.16 -23.12
CA SER A 475 -19.82 -0.48 -22.62
C SER A 475 -19.87 -0.88 -21.15
N GLU A 476 -20.43 -0.03 -20.29
CA GLU A 476 -20.52 -0.30 -18.84
C GLU A 476 -21.30 -1.57 -18.53
N ARG A 477 -22.39 -1.81 -19.25
CA ARG A 477 -23.18 -3.03 -19.14
C ARG A 477 -22.36 -4.28 -19.46
N THR A 478 -21.45 -4.20 -20.42
CA THR A 478 -20.55 -5.30 -20.77
C THR A 478 -19.59 -5.60 -19.62
N ILE A 479 -18.97 -4.57 -19.05
CA ILE A 479 -18.03 -4.71 -17.93
C ILE A 479 -18.76 -5.29 -16.70
N VAL A 480 -19.92 -4.74 -16.36
CA VAL A 480 -20.76 -5.21 -15.23
C VAL A 480 -21.22 -6.65 -15.42
N ASN A 481 -21.60 -7.05 -16.64
CA ASN A 481 -21.95 -8.45 -16.92
C ASN A 481 -20.74 -9.40 -16.78
N SER A 482 -19.55 -8.97 -17.24
CA SER A 482 -18.31 -9.72 -17.08
C SER A 482 -17.93 -9.87 -15.60
N TRP A 483 -18.09 -8.80 -14.82
CA TRP A 483 -17.90 -8.78 -13.38
C TRP A 483 -18.80 -9.80 -12.69
N ARG A 484 -20.13 -9.68 -12.85
CA ARG A 484 -21.11 -10.60 -12.24
C ARG A 484 -20.90 -12.06 -12.66
N ARG A 485 -20.48 -12.28 -13.91
CA ARG A 485 -20.16 -13.64 -14.37
C ARG A 485 -18.94 -14.19 -13.63
N THR A 486 -17.89 -13.39 -13.50
CA THR A 486 -16.63 -13.80 -12.88
C THR A 486 -16.80 -14.02 -11.38
N GLU A 487 -17.53 -13.13 -10.71
CA GLU A 487 -17.95 -13.24 -9.31
C GLU A 487 -18.61 -14.61 -9.03
N ARG A 488 -19.68 -14.94 -9.76
CA ARG A 488 -20.37 -16.24 -9.61
C ARG A 488 -19.45 -17.44 -9.81
N LEU A 489 -18.53 -17.35 -10.77
CA LEU A 489 -17.59 -18.44 -11.05
C LEU A 489 -16.60 -18.61 -9.91
N TRP A 490 -16.15 -17.51 -9.31
CA TRP A 490 -15.28 -17.53 -8.14
C TRP A 490 -16.01 -18.00 -6.88
N ASP A 491 -17.26 -17.57 -6.67
CA ASP A 491 -18.09 -18.07 -5.58
C ASP A 491 -18.31 -19.58 -5.68
N GLN A 492 -18.64 -20.08 -6.88
CA GLN A 492 -18.78 -21.50 -7.15
C GLN A 492 -17.46 -22.25 -6.91
N ALA A 493 -16.35 -21.71 -7.39
CA ALA A 493 -15.03 -22.30 -7.22
C ALA A 493 -14.54 -22.36 -5.76
N ARG A 494 -14.90 -21.36 -4.97
CA ARG A 494 -14.53 -21.23 -3.55
C ARG A 494 -15.50 -21.94 -2.61
N SER A 495 -16.68 -22.28 -3.12
CA SER A 495 -17.72 -22.94 -2.34
C SER A 495 -17.14 -24.15 -1.60
N TYR A 496 -17.57 -24.33 -0.35
CA TYR A 496 -17.25 -25.44 0.55
C TYR A 496 -15.84 -25.50 1.15
N TRP A 497 -14.80 -25.00 0.48
CA TRP A 497 -13.43 -25.08 1.02
C TRP A 497 -12.89 -23.74 1.49
N TYR A 498 -13.15 -22.64 0.80
CA TYR A 498 -12.40 -21.38 0.99
C TYR A 498 -12.52 -20.84 2.43
N GLU A 499 -13.73 -20.60 2.94
CA GLU A 499 -13.94 -20.10 4.30
C GLU A 499 -13.47 -21.09 5.37
N ASN A 500 -13.58 -22.40 5.10
CA ASN A 500 -13.14 -23.44 6.04
C ASN A 500 -11.60 -23.57 6.10
N GLN A 501 -10.92 -23.17 5.03
CA GLN A 501 -9.48 -23.37 4.82
C GLN A 501 -8.66 -22.08 4.97
N ARG A 502 -9.33 -20.90 4.98
CA ARG A 502 -8.77 -19.56 5.22
C ARG A 502 -8.29 -19.47 6.68
N SER A 503 -7.09 -19.99 6.90
CA SER A 503 -6.62 -20.51 8.20
C SER A 503 -5.42 -19.75 8.78
N LEU A 504 -4.91 -20.26 9.92
CA LEU A 504 -3.62 -19.99 10.58
C LEU A 504 -2.47 -19.56 9.66
N TRP A 505 -2.38 -20.19 8.49
CA TRP A 505 -1.29 -19.97 7.54
C TRP A 505 -1.43 -18.67 6.76
N ALA A 506 -2.64 -18.15 6.58
CA ALA A 506 -2.91 -17.02 5.70
C ALA A 506 -2.38 -15.67 6.25
N HIS A 507 -2.00 -15.57 7.52
CA HIS A 507 -1.62 -14.30 8.17
C HIS A 507 -0.27 -13.72 7.68
N ARG A 508 -0.30 -12.98 6.57
CA ARG A 508 0.87 -12.32 5.93
C ARG A 508 1.72 -11.51 6.90
N SER A 509 1.13 -10.59 7.67
CA SER A 509 1.88 -9.71 8.56
C SER A 509 2.67 -10.51 9.61
N VAL A 510 2.10 -11.62 10.10
CA VAL A 510 2.76 -12.50 11.06
C VAL A 510 3.97 -13.16 10.41
N ARG A 511 3.81 -13.75 9.22
CA ARG A 511 4.91 -14.38 8.49
C ARG A 511 6.04 -13.40 8.19
N ARG A 512 5.70 -12.20 7.71
CA ARG A 512 6.67 -11.13 7.48
C ARG A 512 7.45 -10.79 8.74
N ARG A 513 6.78 -10.69 9.89
CA ARG A 513 7.43 -10.43 11.18
C ARG A 513 8.31 -11.59 11.64
N ILE A 514 7.90 -12.85 11.42
CA ILE A 514 8.75 -14.03 11.70
C ILE A 514 10.03 -14.03 10.84
N ALA A 515 9.90 -13.76 9.53
CA ALA A 515 11.04 -13.69 8.62
C ALA A 515 11.96 -12.50 8.93
N ALA A 516 11.38 -11.31 9.16
CA ALA A 516 12.13 -10.10 9.52
C ALA A 516 12.84 -10.26 10.87
N PHE A 517 12.20 -10.91 11.86
CA PHE A 517 12.82 -11.25 13.13
C PHE A 517 14.05 -12.12 12.95
N LYS A 518 13.97 -13.16 12.10
CA LYS A 518 15.12 -14.04 11.80
C LYS A 518 16.30 -13.25 11.23
N HIS A 519 16.05 -12.27 10.36
CA HIS A 519 17.10 -11.39 9.81
C HIS A 519 17.68 -10.46 10.88
N ALA A 520 16.82 -9.80 11.66
CA ALA A 520 17.24 -8.93 12.76
C ALA A 520 18.06 -9.70 13.82
N PHE A 521 17.65 -10.93 14.14
CA PHE A 521 18.32 -11.80 15.10
C PHE A 521 19.73 -12.17 14.63
N ARG A 522 19.90 -12.51 13.34
CA ARG A 522 21.21 -12.79 12.74
C ARG A 522 22.15 -11.58 12.85
N LYS A 523 21.61 -10.36 12.70
CA LYS A 523 22.35 -9.11 12.85
C LYS A 523 22.51 -8.64 14.29
N ARG A 524 21.93 -9.36 15.27
CA ARG A 524 21.85 -8.96 16.68
C ARG A 524 21.23 -7.56 16.87
N ASP A 525 20.28 -7.17 16.02
CA ASP A 525 19.55 -5.89 16.14
C ASP A 525 18.44 -6.03 17.18
N LEU A 526 18.74 -5.62 18.42
CA LEU A 526 17.82 -5.74 19.56
C LEU A 526 16.52 -4.93 19.35
N ALA A 527 16.59 -3.76 18.71
CA ALA A 527 15.44 -2.90 18.49
C ALA A 527 14.43 -3.55 17.55
N LEU A 528 14.90 -4.03 16.39
CA LEU A 528 14.02 -4.72 15.43
C LEU A 528 13.53 -6.06 15.97
N CYS A 529 14.37 -6.81 16.70
CA CYS A 529 13.94 -8.05 17.35
C CYS A 529 12.80 -7.80 18.34
N SER A 530 12.93 -6.78 19.19
CA SER A 530 11.88 -6.41 20.16
C SER A 530 10.60 -5.98 19.47
N GLU A 531 10.70 -5.09 18.47
CA GLU A 531 9.53 -4.60 17.73
C GLU A 531 8.72 -5.74 17.12
N HIS A 532 9.39 -6.70 16.49
CA HIS A 532 8.72 -7.83 15.83
C HIS A 532 8.13 -8.82 16.83
N ALA A 533 8.84 -9.09 17.94
CA ALA A 533 8.34 -9.95 19.00
C ALA A 533 7.12 -9.32 19.70
N ASP A 534 7.20 -8.05 20.12
CA ASP A 534 6.12 -7.32 20.78
C ASP A 534 4.87 -7.24 19.92
N PHE A 535 5.04 -7.02 18.60
CA PHE A 535 3.93 -7.04 17.66
C PHE A 535 3.16 -8.38 17.69
N LEU A 536 3.87 -9.51 17.72
CA LEU A 536 3.23 -10.83 17.75
C LEU A 536 2.61 -11.15 19.11
N VAL A 537 3.27 -10.74 20.18
CA VAL A 537 2.77 -10.95 21.55
C VAL A 537 1.46 -10.19 21.80
N HIS A 538 1.29 -9.02 21.19
CA HIS A 538 0.09 -8.19 21.32
C HIS A 538 -0.80 -8.21 20.08
N PHE A 539 -0.60 -9.17 19.18
CA PHE A 539 -1.29 -9.24 17.91
C PHE A 539 -2.82 -9.26 18.09
N ASN A 540 -3.55 -8.44 17.33
CA ASN A 540 -5.00 -8.28 17.42
C ASN A 540 -5.49 -7.93 18.85
N ASN A 541 -4.80 -7.00 19.52
CA ASN A 541 -5.13 -6.56 20.87
C ASN A 541 -5.12 -7.69 21.90
N PHE A 542 -4.26 -8.70 21.72
CA PHE A 542 -4.16 -9.79 22.68
C PHE A 542 -3.91 -9.19 24.08
N PRO A 543 -4.74 -9.53 25.08
CA PRO A 543 -4.79 -8.82 26.35
C PRO A 543 -3.41 -8.70 27.00
N ARG A 544 -3.01 -7.47 27.38
CA ARG A 544 -1.77 -7.27 28.13
C ARG A 544 -1.96 -7.83 29.53
N ASN A 545 -1.37 -8.98 29.79
CA ASN A 545 -1.39 -9.72 31.04
C ASN A 545 -1.29 -8.92 32.35
N SER A 546 -0.69 -7.72 32.37
CA SER A 546 -0.60 -6.86 33.57
C SER A 546 -1.74 -5.84 33.72
N GLN A 547 -2.53 -5.58 32.68
CA GLN A 547 -3.57 -4.54 32.65
C GLN A 547 -4.98 -5.09 32.38
N THR A 548 -5.08 -6.18 31.63
CA THR A 548 -6.34 -6.85 31.30
C THR A 548 -6.64 -7.95 32.31
N GLY A 549 -7.91 -8.13 32.67
CA GLY A 549 -8.30 -9.13 33.68
C GLY A 549 -7.84 -10.54 33.30
N ARG A 550 -7.48 -11.37 34.30
CA ARG A 550 -7.10 -12.78 34.09
C ARG A 550 -8.08 -13.52 33.18
N GLN A 551 -9.37 -13.31 33.39
CA GLN A 551 -10.41 -13.99 32.63
C GLN A 551 -10.39 -13.60 31.14
N GLU A 552 -10.24 -12.30 30.83
CA GLU A 552 -10.15 -11.81 29.45
C GLU A 552 -8.97 -12.45 28.69
N TYR A 553 -7.83 -12.63 29.37
CA TYR A 553 -6.68 -13.33 28.79
C TYR A 553 -6.96 -14.81 28.53
N LEU A 554 -7.59 -15.50 29.48
CA LEU A 554 -7.94 -16.93 29.33
C LEU A 554 -8.99 -17.12 28.22
N ASP A 555 -9.97 -16.23 28.13
CA ASP A 555 -10.99 -16.24 27.09
C ASP A 555 -10.36 -16.02 25.72
N ALA A 556 -9.40 -15.09 25.60
CA ALA A 556 -8.66 -14.87 24.36
C ALA A 556 -7.78 -16.07 23.92
N ILE A 557 -7.38 -16.95 24.85
CA ILE A 557 -6.67 -18.19 24.51
C ILE A 557 -7.61 -19.23 23.91
N VAL A 558 -8.81 -19.39 24.51
CA VAL A 558 -9.74 -20.50 24.22
C VAL A 558 -10.82 -20.12 23.22
N GLU A 559 -10.93 -18.84 22.86
CA GLU A 559 -11.85 -18.33 21.83
C GLU A 559 -11.85 -19.27 20.61
N GLN A 560 -12.98 -19.96 20.39
CA GLN A 560 -13.06 -21.00 19.36
C GLN A 560 -12.79 -20.40 17.98
N GLY A 561 -11.94 -21.07 17.19
CA GLY A 561 -11.49 -20.57 15.89
C GLY A 561 -10.44 -19.45 15.96
N SER A 562 -10.11 -18.94 17.15
CA SER A 562 -9.09 -17.91 17.33
C SER A 562 -7.69 -18.50 17.29
N HIS A 563 -6.89 -18.00 16.37
CA HIS A 563 -5.48 -18.34 16.22
C HIS A 563 -4.55 -17.37 16.95
N ARG A 564 -5.11 -16.45 17.74
CA ARG A 564 -4.35 -15.37 18.40
C ARG A 564 -3.33 -15.90 19.39
N TRP A 565 -3.66 -16.97 20.13
CA TRP A 565 -2.74 -17.61 21.07
C TRP A 565 -1.47 -18.12 20.38
N LEU A 566 -1.57 -18.60 19.13
CA LEU A 566 -0.42 -19.10 18.38
C LEU A 566 0.61 -17.98 18.18
N PHE A 567 0.15 -16.83 17.70
CA PHE A 567 1.03 -15.68 17.45
C PHE A 567 1.60 -15.12 18.74
N HIS A 568 0.79 -15.10 19.80
CA HIS A 568 1.26 -14.78 21.14
C HIS A 568 2.40 -15.70 21.58
N VAL A 569 2.24 -17.02 21.46
CA VAL A 569 3.26 -18.01 21.79
C VAL A 569 4.53 -17.85 20.95
N ILE A 570 4.41 -17.63 19.64
CA ILE A 570 5.57 -17.37 18.77
C ILE A 570 6.31 -16.12 19.21
N GLY A 571 5.59 -15.04 19.54
CA GLY A 571 6.16 -13.82 20.08
C GLY A 571 6.90 -14.05 21.42
N LEU A 572 6.34 -14.87 22.32
CA LEU A 572 7.00 -15.25 23.57
C LEU A 572 8.29 -16.05 23.33
N LEU A 573 8.30 -16.96 22.35
CA LEU A 573 9.52 -17.68 21.94
C LEU A 573 10.57 -16.71 21.39
N MET A 574 10.16 -15.70 20.60
CA MET A 574 11.05 -14.65 20.13
C MET A 574 11.67 -13.86 21.29
N LEU A 575 10.87 -13.40 22.26
CA LEU A 575 11.36 -12.71 23.46
C LEU A 575 12.32 -13.60 24.27
N ALA A 576 12.09 -14.91 24.32
CA ALA A 576 12.97 -15.86 24.98
C ALA A 576 14.32 -16.05 24.27
N SER A 577 14.48 -15.59 23.03
CA SER A 577 15.68 -15.82 22.22
C SER A 577 16.74 -14.71 22.32
N PHE A 578 16.43 -13.52 22.85
CA PHE A 578 17.36 -12.40 22.95
C PHE A 578 17.50 -11.88 24.40
N PRO A 579 18.39 -10.89 24.69
CA PRO A 579 18.60 -10.35 26.03
C PRO A 579 17.35 -9.74 26.70
N ILE A 580 17.17 -9.91 28.01
CA ILE A 580 16.10 -9.27 28.79
C ILE A 580 16.31 -7.75 28.83
N GLN A 581 15.23 -7.00 28.60
CA GLN A 581 15.22 -5.54 28.66
C GLN A 581 14.72 -5.10 30.03
N HIS A 582 15.53 -4.34 30.77
CA HIS A 582 15.30 -4.02 32.19
C HIS A 582 14.78 -2.59 32.44
N LYS A 583 14.44 -1.83 31.38
CA LYS A 583 13.82 -0.49 31.40
C LYS A 583 13.59 -0.01 29.96
N ASP A 584 12.86 1.10 29.79
CA ASP A 584 12.76 1.82 28.52
C ASP A 584 14.14 2.27 28.04
N GLN A 585 14.86 1.37 27.36
CA GLN A 585 16.20 1.63 26.86
C GLN A 585 16.09 2.41 25.56
N LEU A 586 16.71 3.59 25.54
CA LEU A 586 16.90 4.32 24.30
C LEU A 586 17.94 3.57 23.45
N VAL A 587 17.46 2.87 22.43
CA VAL A 587 18.35 2.09 21.55
C VAL A 587 18.69 2.86 20.28
N ARG A 588 17.85 3.83 19.89
CA ARG A 588 18.19 4.82 18.86
C ARG A 588 17.77 6.22 19.29
N SER A 589 18.74 7.13 19.39
CA SER A 589 18.48 8.54 19.65
C SER A 589 17.80 9.19 18.45
N GLU A 590 17.02 10.23 18.73
CA GLU A 590 16.51 11.09 17.67
C GLU A 590 17.67 11.79 16.96
N GLY A 591 17.67 11.75 15.63
CA GLY A 591 18.75 12.30 14.83
C GLY A 591 18.37 12.34 13.37
N TRP A 592 19.11 13.12 12.60
CA TRP A 592 18.99 13.10 11.15
C TRP A 592 19.96 12.08 10.61
N ILE A 593 19.45 11.04 9.95
CA ILE A 593 20.30 10.19 9.13
C ILE A 593 20.45 10.92 7.80
N ALA A 594 21.69 11.29 7.46
CA ALA A 594 22.02 11.70 6.10
C ALA A 594 21.96 10.45 5.21
N TYR A 595 21.01 10.41 4.28
CA TYR A 595 20.93 9.34 3.27
C TYR A 595 21.92 9.58 2.11
N GLY A 596 22.55 10.74 2.10
CA GLY A 596 23.47 11.20 1.07
C GLY A 596 23.06 12.55 0.50
N VAL A 597 23.88 13.05 -0.41
CA VAL A 597 23.52 14.16 -1.28
C VAL A 597 23.07 13.52 -2.59
N SER A 598 21.80 13.67 -2.96
CA SER A 598 21.36 13.30 -4.31
C SER A 598 21.77 14.42 -5.26
N GLN A 599 22.53 14.07 -6.29
CA GLN A 599 22.88 14.98 -7.36
C GLN A 599 22.01 14.72 -8.58
N PHE A 600 21.40 15.78 -9.09
CA PHE A 600 20.60 15.76 -10.31
C PHE A 600 21.34 16.53 -11.40
N THR A 601 21.56 15.89 -12.53
CA THR A 601 22.25 16.46 -13.69
C THR A 601 21.21 16.82 -14.74
N PRO A 602 21.27 17.98 -15.41
CA PRO A 602 20.31 18.30 -16.47
C PRO A 602 20.32 17.23 -17.57
N SER A 603 19.14 16.89 -18.08
CA SER A 603 18.98 16.09 -19.30
C SER A 603 19.59 16.81 -20.52
N SER A 604 19.69 16.10 -21.64
CA SER A 604 20.15 16.67 -22.91
C SER A 604 19.29 17.85 -23.37
N ALA A 605 17.97 17.78 -23.15
CA ALA A 605 17.04 18.87 -23.42
C ALA A 605 17.22 20.07 -22.47
N ALA A 606 17.69 19.82 -21.25
CA ALA A 606 17.99 20.83 -20.24
C ALA A 606 19.46 21.31 -20.28
N ALA A 607 20.17 21.05 -21.39
CA ALA A 607 21.57 21.42 -21.55
C ALA A 607 21.80 22.91 -21.26
N GLY A 608 22.77 23.19 -20.37
CA GLY A 608 23.11 24.54 -19.93
C GLY A 608 22.54 24.94 -18.57
N GLN A 609 21.62 24.16 -17.98
CA GLN A 609 21.22 24.34 -16.58
C GLN A 609 22.30 23.83 -15.61
N GLN A 610 22.25 24.29 -14.36
CA GLN A 610 23.20 23.86 -13.32
C GLN A 610 22.72 22.60 -12.62
N ASN A 611 23.65 21.70 -12.26
CA ASN A 611 23.36 20.53 -11.43
C ASN A 611 22.71 20.94 -10.10
N ILE A 612 21.75 20.14 -9.66
CA ILE A 612 21.03 20.35 -8.40
C ILE A 612 21.60 19.36 -7.38
N LYS A 613 21.87 19.83 -6.17
CA LYS A 613 22.29 19.00 -5.05
C LYS A 613 21.23 19.06 -3.96
N MET A 614 20.67 17.90 -3.62
CA MET A 614 19.66 17.76 -2.59
C MET A 614 20.24 17.00 -1.40
N ASN A 615 20.24 17.65 -0.23
CA ASN A 615 20.64 16.99 1.01
C ASN A 615 19.47 16.17 1.54
N ASN A 616 19.50 14.86 1.32
CA ASN A 616 18.46 13.97 1.81
C ASN A 616 18.74 13.62 3.27
N GLN A 617 17.99 14.25 4.16
CA GLN A 617 18.01 13.94 5.58
C GLN A 617 16.65 13.39 5.97
N LYS A 618 16.59 12.17 6.53
CA LYS A 618 15.37 11.67 7.18
C LYS A 618 15.54 11.81 8.67
N ARG A 619 14.53 12.37 9.33
CA ARG A 619 14.46 12.36 10.78
C ARG A 619 14.25 10.91 11.22
N GLN A 620 15.25 10.35 11.89
CA GLN A 620 15.11 9.08 12.57
C GLN A 620 14.31 9.32 13.84
N SER A 621 13.17 8.65 13.96
CA SER A 621 12.38 8.70 15.18
C SER A 621 13.15 8.04 16.33
N ARG A 622 12.97 8.60 17.53
CA ARG A 622 13.45 8.02 18.77
C ARG A 622 12.85 6.62 18.92
N GLN A 623 13.67 5.57 19.03
CA GLN A 623 13.19 4.22 19.29
C GLN A 623 13.50 3.83 20.74
N LEU A 624 12.43 3.70 21.52
CA LEU A 624 12.45 3.18 22.88
C LEU A 624 12.05 1.71 22.84
N ILE A 625 12.89 0.86 23.40
CA ILE A 625 12.56 -0.54 23.63
C ILE A 625 11.92 -0.65 25.02
N ARG A 626 10.76 -1.30 25.11
CA ARG A 626 10.02 -1.45 26.37
C ARG A 626 10.67 -2.45 27.30
N GLU A 627 10.30 -2.41 28.57
CA GLU A 627 10.74 -3.41 29.54
C GLU A 627 10.14 -4.79 29.22
N SER A 628 10.97 -5.83 29.30
CA SER A 628 10.62 -7.23 29.12
C SER A 628 9.84 -7.77 30.33
N LEU A 629 8.64 -7.25 30.60
CA LEU A 629 7.79 -7.68 31.71
C LEU A 629 6.56 -8.44 31.22
N PHE A 630 6.53 -9.74 31.48
CA PHE A 630 5.36 -10.58 31.25
C PHE A 630 4.92 -11.32 32.52
N TYR A 631 3.64 -11.16 32.83
CA TYR A 631 2.93 -11.91 33.85
C TYR A 631 2.38 -13.23 33.30
N ASN A 632 2.28 -14.26 34.15
CA ASN A 632 1.63 -15.52 33.83
C ASN A 632 0.23 -15.58 34.47
N PRO A 633 -0.82 -15.14 33.76
CA PRO A 633 -2.18 -15.12 34.28
C PRO A 633 -2.81 -16.51 34.41
N ILE A 634 -2.17 -17.57 33.89
CA ILE A 634 -2.71 -18.93 34.00
C ILE A 634 -2.46 -19.47 35.40
N THR A 635 -1.23 -19.36 35.89
CA THR A 635 -0.81 -19.98 37.17
C THR A 635 -0.84 -19.03 38.35
N GLN A 636 -0.82 -17.71 38.12
CA GLN A 636 -0.82 -16.70 39.18
C GLN A 636 -2.13 -15.91 39.13
N ALA A 637 -2.69 -15.59 40.31
CA ALA A 637 -3.88 -14.74 40.43
C ALA A 637 -3.55 -13.25 40.62
N ASN A 638 -2.36 -12.92 41.16
CA ASN A 638 -1.89 -11.56 41.40
C ASN A 638 -0.53 -11.29 40.72
N VAL A 639 -0.31 -10.05 40.26
CA VAL A 639 0.98 -9.59 39.70
C VAL A 639 2.08 -9.82 40.74
N PRO A 640 3.11 -10.64 40.46
CA PRO A 640 4.12 -10.96 41.44
C PRO A 640 5.01 -9.74 41.71
N SER A 641 5.47 -9.65 42.96
CA SER A 641 6.57 -8.80 43.41
C SER A 641 7.84 -9.00 42.54
N PRO A 642 8.73 -7.99 42.39
CA PRO A 642 9.82 -7.97 41.43
C PRO A 642 10.88 -9.02 41.81
N THR A 643 10.67 -10.22 41.30
CA THR A 643 11.63 -11.31 41.32
C THR A 643 12.45 -11.25 40.03
N VAL A 644 13.67 -11.79 40.07
CA VAL A 644 14.60 -11.83 38.93
C VAL A 644 13.88 -12.38 37.69
N PHE A 645 13.60 -11.50 36.73
CA PHE A 645 12.96 -11.85 35.46
C PHE A 645 14.01 -12.48 34.53
N SER A 646 13.65 -13.58 33.87
CA SER A 646 14.52 -14.28 32.92
C SER A 646 13.72 -14.88 31.78
N GLN A 647 14.40 -15.25 30.70
CA GLN A 647 13.78 -15.84 29.51
C GLN A 647 13.00 -17.12 29.82
N ARG A 648 13.34 -17.84 30.90
CA ARG A 648 12.59 -19.02 31.36
C ARG A 648 11.13 -18.71 31.69
N ARG A 649 10.81 -17.46 32.07
CA ARG A 649 9.40 -17.07 32.32
C ARG A 649 8.57 -17.08 31.05
N TYR A 650 9.11 -16.61 29.93
CA TYR A 650 8.45 -16.70 28.63
C TYR A 650 8.20 -18.15 28.22
N LEU A 651 9.24 -19.00 28.31
CA LEU A 651 9.15 -20.42 27.98
C LEU A 651 8.14 -21.16 28.88
N ASN A 652 8.12 -20.85 30.18
CA ASN A 652 7.13 -21.40 31.09
C ASN A 652 5.72 -20.92 30.75
N LEU A 653 5.53 -19.66 30.36
CA LEU A 653 4.22 -19.17 29.93
C LEU A 653 3.75 -19.90 28.66
N VAL A 654 4.63 -20.13 27.67
CA VAL A 654 4.32 -20.94 26.49
C VAL A 654 3.82 -22.33 26.89
N GLN A 655 4.54 -23.02 27.78
CA GLN A 655 4.14 -24.34 28.26
C GLN A 655 2.77 -24.31 28.97
N ASN A 656 2.55 -23.33 29.85
CA ASN A 656 1.27 -23.19 30.55
C ASN A 656 0.10 -22.90 29.60
N ILE A 657 0.32 -22.15 28.51
CA ILE A 657 -0.70 -21.92 27.47
C ILE A 657 -1.06 -23.24 26.77
N ILE A 658 -0.05 -24.03 26.38
CA ILE A 658 -0.26 -25.32 25.71
C ILE A 658 -1.00 -26.29 26.64
N GLU A 659 -0.60 -26.37 27.90
CA GLU A 659 -1.26 -27.20 28.93
C GLU A 659 -2.70 -26.73 29.19
N TYR A 660 -2.94 -25.41 29.20
CA TYR A 660 -4.28 -24.87 29.37
C TYR A 660 -5.19 -25.20 28.19
N LEU A 661 -4.69 -25.08 26.96
CA LEU A 661 -5.42 -25.49 25.74
C LEU A 661 -5.73 -26.98 25.74
N ALA A 662 -4.77 -27.82 26.14
CA ALA A 662 -4.94 -29.25 26.33
C ALA A 662 -6.03 -29.57 27.36
N PHE A 663 -5.98 -28.92 28.53
CA PHE A 663 -6.98 -29.06 29.60
C PHE A 663 -8.38 -28.66 29.12
N LYS A 664 -8.48 -27.66 28.24
CA LYS A 664 -9.74 -27.22 27.63
C LYS A 664 -10.22 -28.08 26.47
N GLY A 665 -9.47 -29.13 26.09
CA GLY A 665 -9.81 -29.99 24.96
C GLY A 665 -9.78 -29.28 23.62
N THR A 666 -8.93 -28.25 23.49
CA THR A 666 -8.85 -27.46 22.25
C THR A 666 -8.13 -28.25 21.17
N HIS A 667 -8.69 -28.30 19.96
CA HIS A 667 -8.01 -28.85 18.80
C HIS A 667 -6.99 -27.84 18.25
N ILE A 668 -5.75 -28.28 18.08
CA ILE A 668 -4.64 -27.43 17.63
C ILE A 668 -4.06 -28.03 16.35
N SER A 669 -3.66 -27.20 15.40
CA SER A 669 -2.89 -27.67 14.24
C SER A 669 -1.62 -28.39 14.66
N THR A 670 -1.49 -29.66 14.30
CA THR A 670 -0.33 -30.49 14.63
C THR A 670 0.99 -29.92 14.09
N PRO A 671 1.09 -29.48 12.81
CA PRO A 671 2.33 -28.87 12.30
C PRO A 671 2.80 -27.68 13.14
N TRP A 672 1.89 -26.79 13.55
CA TRP A 672 2.23 -25.63 14.38
C TRP A 672 2.65 -26.03 15.79
N LEU A 673 1.92 -26.95 16.42
CA LEU A 673 2.26 -27.43 17.75
C LEU A 673 3.65 -28.08 17.78
N ASN A 674 3.95 -28.94 16.80
CA ASN A 674 5.25 -29.60 16.70
C ASN A 674 6.39 -28.59 16.56
N GLU A 675 6.22 -27.57 15.72
CA GLU A 675 7.24 -26.55 15.53
C GLU A 675 7.44 -25.68 16.78
N ILE A 676 6.35 -25.31 17.47
CA ILE A 676 6.42 -24.59 18.75
C ILE A 676 7.19 -25.41 19.78
N LEU A 677 6.83 -26.67 19.99
CA LEU A 677 7.47 -27.54 20.98
C LEU A 677 8.95 -27.79 20.65
N ARG A 678 9.29 -27.93 19.36
CA ARG A 678 10.68 -28.08 18.91
C ARG A 678 11.51 -26.85 19.24
N VAL A 679 11.03 -25.65 18.89
CA VAL A 679 11.75 -24.39 19.13
C VAL A 679 11.81 -24.07 20.62
N GLU A 680 10.73 -24.32 21.36
CA GLU A 680 10.69 -24.20 22.83
C GLU A 680 11.77 -25.05 23.49
N GLY A 681 11.85 -26.35 23.13
CA GLY A 681 12.84 -27.26 23.69
C GLY A 681 14.28 -26.85 23.37
N SER A 682 14.53 -26.42 22.12
CA SER A 682 15.82 -25.88 21.68
C SER A 682 16.24 -24.63 22.47
N LEU A 683 15.31 -23.68 22.64
CA LEU A 683 15.56 -22.46 23.43
C LEU A 683 15.75 -22.77 24.90
N ARG A 684 14.98 -23.70 25.49
CA ARG A 684 15.12 -24.11 26.88
C ARG A 684 16.49 -24.71 27.15
N GLU A 685 16.98 -25.57 26.25
CA GLU A 685 18.31 -26.14 26.34
C GLU A 685 19.40 -25.07 26.18
N SER A 686 19.28 -24.19 25.17
CA SER A 686 20.20 -23.07 24.98
C SER A 686 20.27 -22.17 26.22
N ARG A 687 19.13 -21.87 26.84
CA ARG A 687 19.08 -21.07 28.08
C ARG A 687 19.64 -21.81 29.28
N ARG A 688 19.46 -23.13 29.38
CA ARG A 688 20.08 -23.96 30.42
C ARG A 688 21.60 -23.92 30.34
N LEU A 689 22.15 -24.06 29.14
CA LEU A 689 23.59 -23.97 28.89
C LEU A 689 24.13 -22.57 29.22
N LEU A 690 23.47 -21.49 28.77
CA LEU A 690 23.88 -20.13 29.13
C LEU A 690 23.82 -19.86 30.63
N THR A 691 22.80 -20.37 31.35
CA THR A 691 22.77 -20.27 32.83
C THR A 691 23.95 -21.00 33.46
N LYS A 692 24.28 -22.20 32.95
CA LYS A 692 25.38 -23.03 33.46
C LYS A 692 26.74 -22.34 33.25
N ASP A 693 26.93 -21.77 32.06
CA ASP A 693 28.22 -21.23 31.63
C ASP A 693 28.46 -19.79 32.10
N HIS A 694 27.39 -19.00 32.31
CA HIS A 694 27.48 -17.56 32.60
C HIS A 694 26.71 -17.11 33.86
N GLY A 695 26.08 -18.03 34.60
CA GLY A 695 25.35 -17.73 35.82
C GLY A 695 24.29 -16.63 35.62
N ASN A 696 24.35 -15.59 36.45
CA ASN A 696 23.38 -14.48 36.39
C ASN A 696 23.50 -13.62 35.11
N GLN A 697 24.66 -13.58 34.45
CA GLN A 697 24.88 -12.76 33.25
C GLN A 697 24.12 -13.27 32.02
N HIS A 698 23.60 -14.49 32.07
CA HIS A 698 22.88 -15.12 30.96
C HIS A 698 21.65 -14.32 30.47
N THR A 699 21.07 -13.45 31.31
CA THR A 699 19.90 -12.66 30.95
C THR A 699 20.25 -11.61 29.90
N GLY A 700 21.49 -11.15 29.86
CA GLY A 700 22.03 -10.21 28.88
C GLY A 700 22.49 -10.85 27.57
N MET A 701 22.33 -12.17 27.40
CA MET A 701 22.90 -12.90 26.28
C MET A 701 21.81 -13.35 25.29
N TRP A 702 22.21 -13.48 24.03
CA TRP A 702 21.37 -14.04 22.98
C TRP A 702 21.42 -15.57 23.00
N ALA A 703 20.35 -16.22 22.55
CA ALA A 703 20.38 -17.63 22.21
C ALA A 703 21.34 -17.88 21.03
N GLY A 704 21.83 -19.13 20.93
CA GLY A 704 22.79 -19.52 19.91
C GLY A 704 22.23 -19.40 18.49
N VAL A 705 21.00 -19.86 18.28
CA VAL A 705 20.32 -19.90 16.97
C VAL A 705 18.84 -19.57 17.14
N TRP A 706 18.27 -18.88 16.15
CA TRP A 706 16.83 -18.80 15.92
C TRP A 706 16.50 -19.53 14.61
N ASP A 707 15.84 -20.67 14.73
CA ASP A 707 15.58 -21.60 13.62
C ASP A 707 14.08 -21.91 13.44
N PHE A 708 13.20 -21.06 13.96
CA PHE A 708 11.76 -21.19 13.71
C PHE A 708 11.47 -21.16 12.21
N ALA A 709 10.65 -22.10 11.74
CA ALA A 709 10.21 -22.24 10.37
C ALA A 709 8.68 -22.37 10.32
N THR A 710 8.02 -21.54 9.52
CA THR A 710 6.58 -21.68 9.26
C THR A 710 6.29 -23.09 8.71
N PRO A 711 5.47 -23.91 9.39
CA PRO A 711 5.22 -25.28 8.97
C PRO A 711 4.62 -25.37 7.57
N GLN A 712 4.72 -26.54 6.93
CA GLN A 712 3.96 -26.81 5.71
C GLN A 712 2.45 -26.73 6.00
N TYR A 713 1.69 -26.26 5.01
CA TYR A 713 0.25 -26.14 5.15
C TYR A 713 -0.37 -27.52 5.20
N ASP A 714 -1.00 -27.81 6.34
CA ASP A 714 -1.76 -29.03 6.57
C ASP A 714 -2.92 -28.69 7.52
N PRO A 715 -4.10 -28.39 6.96
CA PRO A 715 -5.28 -28.00 7.72
C PRO A 715 -6.05 -29.21 8.24
N VAL A 716 -5.67 -30.42 7.81
CA VAL A 716 -6.39 -31.67 8.10
C VAL A 716 -5.82 -32.32 9.36
N THR A 717 -4.53 -32.15 9.63
CA THR A 717 -3.90 -32.76 10.80
C THR A 717 -4.03 -31.87 12.03
N MET A 718 -4.94 -32.27 12.92
CA MET A 718 -5.18 -31.61 14.20
C MET A 718 -4.75 -32.53 15.35
N SER A 719 -4.13 -31.95 16.37
CA SER A 719 -3.81 -32.60 17.63
C SER A 719 -4.88 -32.24 18.65
N HIS A 720 -5.29 -33.23 19.44
CA HIS A 720 -6.05 -33.01 20.67
C HIS A 720 -5.36 -33.75 21.81
N TRP A 721 -5.56 -33.27 23.03
CA TRP A 721 -5.02 -33.92 24.20
C TRP A 721 -5.94 -35.06 24.63
N SER A 722 -5.54 -36.31 24.42
CA SER A 722 -6.24 -37.46 24.99
C SER A 722 -5.84 -37.58 26.46
N GLY A 723 -6.68 -37.06 27.35
CA GLY A 723 -6.50 -37.26 28.78
C GLY A 723 -6.62 -38.75 29.13
N LEU A 724 -5.48 -39.39 29.37
CA LEU A 724 -5.27 -40.76 29.86
C LEU A 724 -5.36 -41.90 28.81
N PRO A 725 -4.54 -42.97 28.99
CA PRO A 725 -3.53 -43.16 30.03
C PRO A 725 -2.16 -42.56 29.66
N VAL A 726 -1.94 -42.19 28.40
CA VAL A 726 -0.69 -41.55 27.96
C VAL A 726 -0.95 -40.06 27.85
N GLN A 727 -0.27 -39.26 28.67
CA GLN A 727 -0.28 -37.80 28.61
C GLN A 727 0.44 -37.32 27.34
N GLN A 728 -0.19 -37.54 26.19
CA GLN A 728 0.35 -37.19 24.89
C GLN A 728 -0.71 -36.53 24.03
N TRP A 729 -0.23 -35.65 23.15
CA TRP A 729 -1.03 -35.16 22.03
C TRP A 729 -1.26 -36.31 21.06
N THR A 730 -2.51 -36.65 20.83
CA THR A 730 -2.93 -37.65 19.84
C THR A 730 -3.39 -36.96 18.57
N LEU A 731 -2.90 -37.48 17.44
CA LEU A 731 -3.32 -37.07 16.11
C LEU A 731 -4.79 -37.46 15.90
N VAL A 732 -5.58 -36.52 15.41
CA VAL A 732 -6.95 -36.76 14.97
C VAL A 732 -7.03 -36.29 13.53
N PRO A 733 -7.43 -37.18 12.59
CA PRO A 733 -7.82 -36.74 11.27
C PRO A 733 -8.98 -35.77 11.42
N TYR A 734 -8.80 -34.51 11.03
CA TYR A 734 -9.90 -33.58 10.96
C TYR A 734 -10.76 -33.99 9.76
N ALA A 735 -11.88 -34.67 10.03
CA ALA A 735 -12.94 -34.85 9.06
C ALA A 735 -13.79 -33.57 9.08
N PRO A 736 -13.66 -32.65 8.12
CA PRO A 736 -14.61 -31.56 8.04
C PRO A 736 -16.00 -32.17 7.92
N ALA A 737 -16.97 -31.69 8.71
CA ALA A 737 -18.33 -32.21 8.80
C ALA A 737 -19.10 -32.22 7.45
N TYR A 738 -18.49 -31.71 6.37
CA TYR A 738 -19.05 -31.57 5.04
C TYR A 738 -18.02 -31.89 3.94
N ALA A 739 -17.33 -33.02 4.02
CA ALA A 739 -16.67 -33.57 2.83
C ALA A 739 -17.78 -34.01 1.85
N PRO A 740 -17.96 -33.39 0.67
CA PRO A 740 -18.87 -33.93 -0.33
C PRO A 740 -18.39 -35.32 -0.72
N ALA A 741 -19.32 -36.25 -0.96
CA ALA A 741 -18.99 -37.54 -1.52
C ALA A 741 -18.16 -37.33 -2.80
N PRO A 742 -17.08 -38.09 -3.03
CA PRO A 742 -16.33 -37.99 -4.26
C PRO A 742 -17.28 -38.23 -5.45
N ASN A 743 -17.33 -37.26 -6.37
CA ASN A 743 -18.05 -37.39 -7.64
C ASN A 743 -17.34 -38.39 -8.56
#